data_AF-D2AW67-F1
#
_entry.id   AF-D2AW67-F1
#
_cell.length_a   1.000
_cell.length_b   1.000
_cell.length_c   1.000
_cell.angle_alpha   90.00
_cell.angle_beta   90.00
_cell.angle_gamma   90.00
#
_symmetry.space_group_name_H-M   'P 1'
#
loop_
_entity.id
_entity.type
_entity.pdbx_description
1 polymer ?
#
loop_
_entity_poly.entity_id
_entity_poly.type
_entity_poly.pdbx_seq_one_letter_code
_entity_poly.pdbx_strand_id
1 'polypeptide(L)'
;MRREWELDELIECWTLDEDELGLLSNKSGATRLGFALLLKFFELEGRFPRREDVPKAAVEYMAGQVGVEAALLFADYQWSGRTIEYHRSQVRKHHGFRQPTVADEDKQIFWLAGELCPEELSRDRLRAALLTRFRAEKIEPPTPVQVDRLLGAAVAMFERDFTTRTAQRLGSAAGARLDDLIAAPEVEADPVEVPVAAPGRSFLQELKEDPGPIQLDTLLAEIVKLERVRAIGLGEGLFEGVSEKIVESWRARAMRMYPSDFAAAAEPVRWTLLAALCWVRKTELTDGLVELLIQLVHKISVRAERKVESEISAEFRRVHGKNGILVRLAQAALDLPEEVVREAIYPVVGARTLADIVAEAKANEKVFNSRVRTKLRGSYSRHYRRGLPKLLRALEFGCSNTAFRPVMDALALLDRYADSEAVHYDRSETVPLEHVVPDDWKDAVVDPDTGRVERIPYELCVLVALHKAIRRREIWITGAKTWRNPDDDLPADYENNRDVHYEALSKPRDPAAFIADLQRRHLAALDRLNTAMGSDTTGGVKLTRRKGEPWISVPPLNRRPEPTGLVALKEEISRRWGVIDLLDVLKDVDHVTGFTKEFTSVASRTITHPDVLQRRLLLCLYGLGTNVGIKRVADGAVAAGLEDSEAVLRRIRRLLIRG
;
A
#
# COMPACT_ATOMS: atom_id res chain seq x y z
N MET A 1 9.08 15.03 27.61
CA MET A 1 9.41 16.42 28.00
C MET A 1 9.94 17.23 26.82
N ARG A 2 9.23 18.33 26.50
CA ARG A 2 9.68 19.39 25.59
C ARG A 2 10.88 20.15 26.20
N ARG A 3 11.86 20.53 25.36
CA ARG A 3 13.11 21.19 25.82
C ARG A 3 13.08 22.71 25.73
N GLU A 4 12.40 23.24 24.72
CA GLU A 4 12.25 24.67 24.46
C GLU A 4 10.86 25.11 24.92
N TRP A 5 10.81 26.16 25.72
CA TRP A 5 9.61 26.68 26.34
C TRP A 5 9.54 28.18 26.13
N GLU A 6 8.41 28.66 25.64
CA GLU A 6 8.12 30.09 25.59
C GLU A 6 7.56 30.55 26.94
N LEU A 7 7.61 31.87 27.22
CA LEU A 7 7.19 32.41 28.52
C LEU A 7 5.72 32.09 28.85
N ASP A 8 4.81 32.21 27.88
CA ASP A 8 3.39 31.92 28.08
C ASP A 8 3.14 30.45 28.44
N GLU A 9 3.91 29.54 27.85
CA GLU A 9 3.84 28.10 28.14
C GLU A 9 4.39 27.77 29.53
N LEU A 10 5.44 28.49 29.98
CA LEU A 10 5.95 28.37 31.34
C LEU A 10 4.92 28.84 32.36
N ILE A 11 4.23 29.94 32.08
CA ILE A 11 3.16 30.45 32.94
C ILE A 11 2.04 29.41 33.06
N GLU A 12 1.61 28.83 31.95
CA GLU A 12 0.53 27.84 31.97
C GLU A 12 0.92 26.55 32.71
N CYS A 13 2.14 26.04 32.50
CA CYS A 13 2.50 24.68 32.90
C CYS A 13 3.35 24.60 34.19
N TRP A 14 4.02 25.69 34.58
CA TRP A 14 5.00 25.68 35.68
C TRP A 14 4.68 26.66 36.80
N THR A 15 3.58 27.42 36.73
CA THR A 15 3.14 28.27 37.84
C THR A 15 2.63 27.43 38.99
N LEU A 16 3.08 27.73 40.21
CA LEU A 16 2.63 27.08 41.44
C LEU A 16 1.33 27.71 41.94
N ASP A 17 0.35 26.89 42.30
CA ASP A 17 -0.85 27.35 43.00
C ASP A 17 -0.65 27.48 44.53
N GLU A 18 -1.68 27.94 45.24
CA GLU A 18 -1.62 28.14 46.70
C GLU A 18 -1.39 26.83 47.49
N ASP A 19 -1.99 25.72 47.06
CA ASP A 19 -1.85 24.41 47.71
C ASP A 19 -0.43 23.85 47.50
N GLU A 20 0.10 24.02 46.28
CA GLU A 20 1.46 23.64 45.89
C GLU A 20 2.52 24.47 46.65
N LEU A 21 2.28 25.79 46.82
CA LEU A 21 3.12 26.66 47.64
C LEU A 21 3.13 26.22 49.12
N GLY A 22 1.99 25.73 49.62
CA GLY A 22 1.88 25.14 50.97
C GLY A 22 2.85 23.97 51.21
N LEU A 23 3.08 23.13 50.19
CA LEU A 23 4.01 21.98 50.25
C LEU A 23 5.48 22.38 50.35
N LEU A 24 5.81 23.62 50.01
CA LEU A 24 7.17 24.16 50.06
C LEU A 24 7.51 24.82 51.41
N SER A 25 6.53 25.02 52.30
CA SER A 25 6.69 25.74 53.57
C SER A 25 7.86 25.26 54.44
N ASN A 26 8.15 23.95 54.45
CA ASN A 26 9.21 23.35 55.25
C ASN A 26 10.54 23.13 54.51
N LYS A 27 10.72 23.77 53.33
CA LYS A 27 11.88 23.59 52.45
C LYS A 27 12.57 24.92 52.19
N SER A 28 13.91 24.89 52.12
CA SER A 28 14.76 26.07 51.90
C SER A 28 15.84 25.81 50.84
N GLY A 29 16.33 26.89 50.22
CA GLY A 29 17.41 26.86 49.23
C GLY A 29 17.20 25.81 48.14
N ALA A 30 18.21 24.95 47.94
CA ALA A 30 18.23 23.89 46.95
C ALA A 30 17.06 22.90 47.08
N THR A 31 16.62 22.59 48.31
CA THR A 31 15.51 21.66 48.53
C THR A 31 14.16 22.25 48.15
N ARG A 32 13.98 23.56 48.28
CA ARG A 32 12.77 24.29 47.87
C ARG A 32 12.64 24.28 46.35
N LEU A 33 13.70 24.67 45.64
CA LEU A 33 13.74 24.65 44.18
C LEU A 33 13.59 23.23 43.62
N GLY A 34 14.37 22.28 44.15
CA GLY A 34 14.33 20.89 43.70
C GLY A 34 12.96 20.24 43.90
N PHE A 35 12.29 20.49 45.02
CA PHE A 35 10.94 19.97 45.26
C PHE A 35 9.90 20.57 44.29
N ALA A 36 9.91 21.89 44.08
CA ALA A 36 8.98 22.55 43.17
C ALA A 36 9.12 22.02 41.73
N LEU A 37 10.36 21.81 41.29
CA LEU A 37 10.64 21.19 39.99
C LEU A 37 10.16 19.74 39.91
N LEU A 38 10.35 18.94 40.96
CA LEU A 38 9.82 17.57 41.01
C LEU A 38 8.29 17.55 40.95
N LEU A 39 7.63 18.48 41.63
CA LEU A 39 6.17 18.59 41.69
C LEU A 39 5.58 18.86 40.29
N LYS A 40 5.96 19.98 39.66
CA LYS A 40 5.40 20.36 38.35
C LYS A 40 5.86 19.43 37.24
N PHE A 41 7.09 18.92 37.28
CA PHE A 41 7.51 17.91 36.30
C PHE A 41 6.64 16.65 36.40
N PHE A 42 6.33 16.20 37.62
CA PHE A 42 5.49 15.03 37.83
C PHE A 42 4.04 15.27 37.39
N GLU A 43 3.51 16.47 37.62
CA GLU A 43 2.19 16.87 37.13
C GLU A 43 2.10 16.77 35.59
N LEU A 44 3.11 17.28 34.89
CA LEU A 44 3.14 17.32 33.42
C LEU A 44 3.35 15.93 32.82
N GLU A 45 4.37 15.20 33.28
CA GLU A 45 4.84 13.97 32.62
C GLU A 45 4.36 12.68 33.31
N GLY A 46 3.80 12.75 34.53
CA GLY A 46 3.37 11.58 35.30
C GLY A 46 4.51 10.66 35.76
N ARG A 47 5.75 11.15 35.76
CA ARG A 47 6.97 10.43 36.18
C ARG A 47 7.95 11.38 36.84
N PHE A 48 8.90 10.87 37.61
CA PHE A 48 9.99 11.70 38.13
C PHE A 48 11.08 11.98 37.07
N PRO A 49 11.65 13.20 37.04
CA PRO A 49 12.74 13.55 36.14
C PRO A 49 14.08 12.98 36.59
N ARG A 50 14.98 12.75 35.63
CA ARG A 50 16.43 12.79 35.86
C ARG A 50 16.90 14.24 35.86
N ARG A 51 18.08 14.52 36.41
CA ARG A 51 18.64 15.89 36.43
C ARG A 51 18.67 16.50 35.03
N GLU A 52 19.10 15.71 34.05
CA GLU A 52 19.17 16.08 32.65
C GLU A 52 17.80 16.22 31.98
N ASP A 53 16.69 15.76 32.55
CA ASP A 53 15.35 15.88 31.96
C ASP A 53 14.74 17.27 32.15
N VAL A 54 15.19 18.02 33.17
CA VAL A 54 14.60 19.31 33.55
C VAL A 54 15.13 20.42 32.62
N PRO A 55 14.25 21.16 31.90
CA PRO A 55 14.67 22.26 31.05
C PRO A 55 15.25 23.44 31.85
N LYS A 56 16.31 24.09 31.34
CA LYS A 56 16.93 25.26 32.01
C LYS A 56 15.94 26.40 32.22
N ALA A 57 15.09 26.69 31.21
CA ALA A 57 14.08 27.73 31.28
C ALA A 57 13.08 27.49 32.44
N ALA A 58 12.69 26.23 32.67
CA ALA A 58 11.83 25.88 33.80
C ALA A 58 12.54 26.04 35.15
N VAL A 59 13.84 25.74 35.23
CA VAL A 59 14.65 25.98 36.44
C VAL A 59 14.71 27.47 36.77
N GLU A 60 14.99 28.32 35.78
CA GLU A 60 15.07 29.77 35.95
C GLU A 60 13.71 30.38 36.35
N TYR A 61 12.65 29.98 35.67
CA TYR A 61 11.29 30.42 35.96
C TYR A 61 10.85 30.00 37.38
N MET A 62 11.09 28.75 37.75
CA MET A 62 10.73 28.22 39.07
C MET A 62 11.55 28.87 40.19
N ALA A 63 12.82 29.17 39.95
CA ALA A 63 13.67 29.86 40.92
C ALA A 63 13.15 31.27 41.23
N GLY A 64 12.65 31.98 40.22
CA GLY A 64 11.95 33.26 40.39
C GLY A 64 10.71 33.14 41.27
N GLN A 65 9.87 32.11 41.03
CA GLN A 65 8.66 31.88 41.83
C GLN A 65 8.95 31.53 43.30
N VAL A 66 9.95 30.70 43.57
CA VAL A 66 10.24 30.25 44.95
C VAL A 66 11.23 31.16 45.70
N GLY A 67 11.72 32.23 45.06
CA GLY A 67 12.54 33.29 45.67
C GLY A 67 13.99 32.87 45.93
N VAL A 68 14.62 32.11 45.02
CA VAL A 68 15.98 31.58 45.20
C VAL A 68 16.84 31.76 43.96
N GLU A 69 18.17 31.75 44.08
CA GLU A 69 19.09 31.84 42.94
C GLU A 69 19.19 30.51 42.17
N ALA A 70 18.81 30.52 40.89
CA ALA A 70 18.67 29.32 40.05
C ALA A 70 19.97 28.53 39.81
N ALA A 71 21.05 29.24 39.49
CA ALA A 71 22.27 28.65 38.91
C ALA A 71 23.09 27.82 39.93
N LEU A 72 23.15 28.26 41.19
CA LEU A 72 23.88 27.58 42.25
C LEU A 72 23.03 26.48 42.90
N LEU A 73 21.79 26.80 43.25
CA LEU A 73 20.97 25.93 44.10
C LEU A 73 20.39 24.71 43.37
N PHE A 74 20.22 24.76 42.05
CA PHE A 74 19.81 23.57 41.28
C PHE A 74 20.93 22.51 41.23
N ALA A 75 22.20 22.95 41.18
CA ALA A 75 23.35 22.06 41.20
C ALA A 75 23.54 21.39 42.57
N ASP A 76 23.20 22.10 43.65
CA ASP A 76 23.31 21.63 45.03
C ASP A 76 22.19 20.67 45.47
N TYR A 77 21.11 20.56 44.69
CA TYR A 77 20.04 19.60 44.99
C TYR A 77 20.52 18.15 44.82
N GLN A 78 20.35 17.34 45.86
CA GLN A 78 20.75 15.93 45.82
C GLN A 78 19.74 15.09 45.02
N TRP A 79 20.16 14.67 43.82
CA TRP A 79 19.39 13.82 42.90
C TRP A 79 19.38 12.32 43.28
N SER A 80 20.00 11.97 44.39
CA SER A 80 20.01 10.64 44.99
C SER A 80 20.01 10.73 46.52
N GLY A 81 19.56 9.69 47.20
CA GLY A 81 19.56 9.61 48.66
C GLY A 81 18.20 9.87 49.32
N ARG A 82 18.21 10.03 50.65
CA ARG A 82 17.00 10.01 51.48
C ARG A 82 16.09 11.22 51.25
N THR A 83 16.66 12.39 50.97
CA THR A 83 15.90 13.65 50.79
C THR A 83 15.02 13.60 49.56
N ILE A 84 15.56 13.19 48.40
CA ILE A 84 14.77 13.07 47.17
C ILE A 84 13.70 11.97 47.28
N GLU A 85 13.99 10.86 47.96
CA GLU A 85 12.97 9.81 48.19
C GLU A 85 11.82 10.30 49.09
N TYR A 86 12.13 11.11 50.11
CA TYR A 86 11.11 11.77 50.91
C TYR A 86 10.26 12.74 50.06
N HIS A 87 10.91 13.55 49.22
CA HIS A 87 10.21 14.45 48.29
C HIS A 87 9.33 13.69 47.30
N ARG A 88 9.81 12.62 46.68
CA ARG A 88 9.03 11.76 45.79
C ARG A 88 7.80 11.19 46.49
N SER A 89 7.94 10.76 47.74
CA SER A 89 6.81 10.29 48.55
C SER A 89 5.75 11.37 48.76
N GLN A 90 6.17 12.61 49.08
CA GLN A 90 5.25 13.75 49.23
C GLN A 90 4.54 14.09 47.92
N VAL A 91 5.27 14.16 46.80
CA VAL A 91 4.72 14.46 45.46
C VAL A 91 3.71 13.37 45.04
N ARG A 92 4.04 12.09 45.22
CA ARG A 92 3.11 10.98 44.97
C ARG A 92 1.82 11.14 45.77
N LYS A 93 1.94 11.40 47.08
CA LYS A 93 0.78 11.58 47.96
C LYS A 93 -0.12 12.73 47.50
N HIS A 94 0.48 13.86 47.08
CA HIS A 94 -0.26 15.01 46.60
C HIS A 94 -1.06 14.71 45.32
N HIS A 95 -0.43 14.08 44.31
CA HIS A 95 -1.13 13.75 43.05
C HIS A 95 -1.98 12.45 43.11
N GLY A 96 -2.03 11.78 44.27
CA GLY A 96 -2.75 10.52 44.48
C GLY A 96 -2.09 9.30 43.83
N PHE A 97 -0.79 9.36 43.56
CA PHE A 97 -0.03 8.26 42.95
C PHE A 97 0.53 7.29 43.98
N ARG A 98 0.73 6.05 43.54
CA ARG A 98 1.44 5.00 44.30
C ARG A 98 2.57 4.37 43.49
N GLN A 99 3.49 3.71 44.18
CA GLN A 99 4.54 2.93 43.51
C GLN A 99 3.97 1.68 42.83
N PRO A 100 4.59 1.22 41.73
CA PRO A 100 4.19 -0.01 41.06
C PRO A 100 4.54 -1.23 41.91
N THR A 101 3.66 -2.24 41.89
CA THR A 101 3.88 -3.56 42.49
C THR A 101 4.07 -4.60 41.38
N VAL A 102 4.59 -5.79 41.74
CA VAL A 102 4.69 -6.92 40.79
C VAL A 102 3.32 -7.30 40.23
N ALA A 103 2.26 -7.25 41.06
CA ALA A 103 0.90 -7.52 40.61
C ALA A 103 0.39 -6.50 39.57
N ASP A 104 0.82 -5.23 39.67
CA ASP A 104 0.50 -4.23 38.65
C ASP A 104 1.25 -4.52 37.36
N GLU A 105 2.54 -4.86 37.45
CA GLU A 105 3.35 -5.26 36.29
C GLU A 105 2.70 -6.43 35.55
N ASP A 106 2.31 -7.49 36.27
CA ASP A 106 1.63 -8.66 35.70
C ASP A 106 0.30 -8.26 35.05
N LYS A 107 -0.52 -7.45 35.73
CA LYS A 107 -1.80 -6.94 35.20
C LYS A 107 -1.60 -6.19 33.87
N GLN A 108 -0.56 -5.35 33.77
CA GLN A 108 -0.27 -4.64 32.53
C GLN A 108 0.24 -5.56 31.42
N ILE A 109 1.02 -6.60 31.75
CA ILE A 109 1.47 -7.62 30.79
C ILE A 109 0.26 -8.36 30.20
N PHE A 110 -0.68 -8.81 31.05
CA PHE A 110 -1.92 -9.48 30.60
C PHE A 110 -2.78 -8.58 29.73
N TRP A 111 -2.96 -7.33 30.13
CA TRP A 111 -3.71 -6.37 29.34
C TRP A 111 -3.07 -6.12 27.96
N LEU A 112 -1.78 -5.80 27.93
CA LEU A 112 -1.07 -5.55 26.67
C LEU A 112 -1.16 -6.74 25.72
N ALA A 113 -0.91 -7.95 26.23
CA ALA A 113 -0.94 -9.17 25.42
C ALA A 113 -2.34 -9.52 24.91
N GLY A 114 -3.38 -9.27 25.70
CA GLY A 114 -4.76 -9.64 25.39
C GLY A 114 -5.51 -8.62 24.53
N GLU A 115 -5.27 -7.32 24.73
CA GLU A 115 -6.08 -6.26 24.10
C GLU A 115 -5.32 -5.47 23.04
N LEU A 116 -4.00 -5.26 23.20
CA LEU A 116 -3.26 -4.33 22.34
C LEU A 116 -2.35 -5.05 21.33
N CYS A 117 -1.59 -6.06 21.77
CA CYS A 117 -0.71 -6.85 20.90
C CYS A 117 -1.40 -7.55 19.71
N PRO A 118 -2.68 -8.00 19.81
CA PRO A 118 -3.38 -8.54 18.65
C PRO A 118 -3.60 -7.52 17.53
N GLU A 119 -3.56 -6.22 17.84
CA GLU A 119 -3.80 -5.13 16.89
C GLU A 119 -2.52 -4.38 16.50
N GLU A 120 -1.60 -4.19 17.45
CA GLU A 120 -0.43 -3.32 17.34
C GLU A 120 0.79 -3.94 18.02
N LEU A 121 1.91 -4.02 17.30
CA LEU A 121 3.20 -4.49 17.83
C LEU A 121 4.31 -3.42 17.81
N SER A 122 4.00 -2.19 17.38
CA SER A 122 4.93 -1.07 17.45
C SER A 122 5.30 -0.79 18.91
N ARG A 123 6.59 -0.94 19.25
CA ARG A 123 7.07 -0.76 20.63
C ARG A 123 6.78 0.64 21.16
N ASP A 124 6.86 1.66 20.33
CA ASP A 124 6.56 3.04 20.75
C ASP A 124 5.09 3.25 21.07
N ARG A 125 4.19 2.66 20.26
CA ARG A 125 2.75 2.74 20.54
C ARG A 125 2.37 1.94 21.77
N LEU A 126 2.92 0.73 21.93
CA LEU A 126 2.74 -0.07 23.15
C LEU A 126 3.28 0.68 24.38
N ARG A 127 4.46 1.30 24.28
CA ARG A 127 5.05 2.11 25.35
C ARG A 127 4.17 3.31 25.72
N ALA A 128 3.71 4.07 24.72
CA ALA A 128 2.84 5.21 24.94
C ALA A 128 1.51 4.81 25.60
N ALA A 129 0.90 3.72 25.14
CA ALA A 129 -0.33 3.17 25.72
C ALA A 129 -0.11 2.71 27.17
N LEU A 130 0.99 2.00 27.44
CA LEU A 130 1.35 1.53 28.78
C LEU A 130 1.56 2.70 29.76
N LEU A 131 2.32 3.73 29.36
CA LEU A 131 2.55 4.92 30.18
C LEU A 131 1.25 5.69 30.44
N THR A 132 0.40 5.82 29.43
CA THR A 132 -0.93 6.44 29.55
C THR A 132 -1.79 5.68 30.57
N ARG A 133 -1.77 4.36 30.53
CA ARG A 133 -2.53 3.52 31.45
C ARG A 133 -2.01 3.58 32.89
N PHE A 134 -0.69 3.54 33.10
CA PHE A 134 -0.10 3.77 34.43
C PHE A 134 -0.54 5.12 35.01
N ARG A 135 -0.54 6.18 34.20
CA ARG A 135 -1.02 7.51 34.61
C ARG A 135 -2.51 7.50 34.98
N ALA A 136 -3.35 6.84 34.19
CA ALA A 136 -4.78 6.71 34.45
C ALA A 136 -5.08 5.91 35.74
N GLU A 137 -4.32 4.84 36.01
CA GLU A 137 -4.43 4.03 37.23
C GLU A 137 -3.73 4.68 38.45
N LYS A 138 -3.15 5.89 38.29
CA LYS A 138 -2.40 6.63 39.33
C LYS A 138 -1.24 5.79 39.90
N ILE A 139 -0.53 5.09 39.04
CA ILE A 139 0.66 4.31 39.37
C ILE A 139 1.87 4.99 38.74
N GLU A 140 2.92 5.17 39.53
CA GLU A 140 4.20 5.68 39.03
C GLU A 140 4.74 4.72 37.97
N PRO A 141 5.04 5.19 36.74
CA PRO A 141 5.54 4.32 35.69
C PRO A 141 6.88 3.71 36.11
N PRO A 142 7.12 2.41 35.84
CA PRO A 142 8.40 1.77 36.10
C PRO A 142 9.55 2.47 35.35
N THR A 143 10.78 2.12 35.72
CA THR A 143 11.95 2.63 35.00
C THR A 143 11.89 2.26 33.51
N PRO A 144 12.51 3.02 32.59
CA PRO A 144 12.48 2.72 31.16
C PRO A 144 12.92 1.27 30.83
N VAL A 145 13.91 0.75 31.57
CA VAL A 145 14.39 -0.64 31.42
C VAL A 145 13.31 -1.65 31.83
N GLN A 146 12.60 -1.39 32.93
CA GLN A 146 11.47 -2.23 33.35
C GLN A 146 10.33 -2.16 32.34
N VAL A 147 10.01 -0.96 31.82
CA VAL A 147 9.01 -0.79 30.76
C VAL A 147 9.36 -1.67 29.56
N ASP A 148 10.60 -1.63 29.06
CA ASP A 148 11.01 -2.45 27.93
C ASP A 148 10.91 -3.96 28.22
N ARG A 149 11.18 -4.37 29.47
CA ARG A 149 10.98 -5.75 29.96
C ARG A 149 9.50 -6.14 29.95
N LEU A 150 8.61 -5.28 30.45
CA LEU A 150 7.16 -5.52 30.47
C LEU A 150 6.61 -5.67 29.04
N LEU A 151 7.02 -4.78 28.14
CA LEU A 151 6.65 -4.85 26.73
C LEU A 151 7.13 -6.16 26.09
N GLY A 152 8.38 -6.56 26.35
CA GLY A 152 8.92 -7.82 25.85
C GLY A 152 8.16 -9.04 26.39
N ALA A 153 7.82 -9.04 27.67
CA ALA A 153 7.04 -10.11 28.31
C ALA A 153 5.61 -10.19 27.73
N ALA A 154 4.95 -9.06 27.52
CA ALA A 154 3.62 -9.01 26.91
C ALA A 154 3.62 -9.53 25.47
N VAL A 155 4.58 -9.09 24.64
CA VAL A 155 4.71 -9.57 23.26
C VAL A 155 5.00 -11.08 23.24
N ALA A 156 5.93 -11.56 24.06
CA ALA A 156 6.25 -12.98 24.14
C ALA A 156 5.05 -13.83 24.58
N MET A 157 4.25 -13.33 25.53
CA MET A 157 3.02 -13.99 25.96
C MET A 157 1.98 -14.02 24.84
N PHE A 158 1.76 -12.90 24.16
CA PHE A 158 0.89 -12.83 23.00
C PHE A 158 1.32 -13.80 21.90
N GLU A 159 2.60 -13.80 21.50
CA GLU A 159 3.09 -14.69 20.42
C GLU A 159 2.91 -16.17 20.77
N ARG A 160 3.17 -16.54 22.04
CA ARG A 160 2.91 -17.91 22.52
C ARG A 160 1.43 -18.26 22.43
N ASP A 161 0.56 -17.41 22.97
CA ASP A 161 -0.88 -17.68 23.01
C ASP A 161 -1.50 -17.69 21.60
N PHE A 162 -1.02 -16.79 20.72
CA PHE A 162 -1.38 -16.74 19.31
C PHE A 162 -1.00 -18.03 18.56
N THR A 163 0.25 -18.49 18.72
CA THR A 163 0.72 -19.70 18.05
C THR A 163 0.04 -20.96 18.57
N THR A 164 -0.19 -21.07 19.88
CA THR A 164 -0.96 -22.17 20.48
C THR A 164 -2.41 -22.18 19.98
N ARG A 165 -3.10 -21.03 20.00
CA ARG A 165 -4.49 -20.94 19.53
C ARG A 165 -4.62 -21.26 18.04
N THR A 166 -3.69 -20.77 17.22
CA THR A 166 -3.66 -21.04 15.77
C THR A 166 -3.47 -22.53 15.51
N ALA A 167 -2.51 -23.18 16.19
CA ALA A 167 -2.30 -24.62 16.07
C ALA A 167 -3.52 -25.45 16.48
N GLN A 168 -4.21 -25.05 17.56
CA GLN A 168 -5.46 -25.68 18.01
C GLN A 168 -6.57 -25.55 16.97
N ARG A 169 -6.74 -24.37 16.36
CA ARG A 169 -7.76 -24.11 15.33
C ARG A 169 -7.49 -24.84 14.01
N LEU A 170 -6.22 -25.03 13.63
CA LEU A 170 -5.85 -25.78 12.43
C LEU A 170 -6.23 -27.26 12.50
N GLY A 171 -6.01 -27.87 13.66
CA GLY A 171 -6.09 -29.33 13.83
C GLY A 171 -4.95 -30.07 13.11
N SER A 172 -4.82 -31.36 13.41
CA SER A 172 -3.70 -32.18 12.94
C SER A 172 -3.66 -32.37 11.41
N ALA A 173 -4.82 -32.48 10.76
CA ALA A 173 -4.90 -32.73 9.32
C ALA A 173 -4.38 -31.53 8.49
N ALA A 174 -4.75 -30.30 8.86
CA ALA A 174 -4.22 -29.11 8.21
C ALA A 174 -2.74 -28.87 8.58
N GLY A 175 -2.37 -29.14 9.84
CA GLY A 175 -0.96 -29.11 10.28
C GLY A 175 -0.05 -30.02 9.45
N ALA A 176 -0.47 -31.26 9.19
CA ALA A 176 0.27 -32.20 8.35
C ALA A 176 0.46 -31.66 6.92
N ARG A 177 -0.60 -31.13 6.30
CA ARG A 177 -0.50 -30.53 4.95
C ARG A 177 0.41 -29.30 4.90
N LEU A 178 0.50 -28.53 6.00
CA LEU A 178 1.48 -27.44 6.11
C LEU A 178 2.91 -27.98 6.21
N ASP A 179 3.12 -29.05 6.96
CA ASP A 179 4.43 -29.71 7.08
C ASP A 179 4.87 -30.35 5.74
N ASP A 180 3.94 -30.83 4.91
CA ASP A 180 4.25 -31.30 3.55
C ASP A 180 4.84 -30.20 2.65
N LEU A 181 4.59 -28.91 2.93
CA LEU A 181 5.19 -27.80 2.19
C LEU A 181 6.71 -27.72 2.34
N ILE A 182 7.23 -28.17 3.49
CA ILE A 182 8.66 -28.12 3.82
C ILE A 182 9.38 -29.43 3.52
N ALA A 183 8.63 -30.51 3.23
CA ALA A 183 9.20 -31.80 2.84
C ALA A 183 9.95 -31.68 1.49
N ALA A 184 11.04 -32.44 1.35
CA ALA A 184 11.77 -32.51 0.09
C ALA A 184 10.89 -33.23 -0.96
N PRO A 185 10.87 -32.79 -2.23
CA PRO A 185 10.16 -33.52 -3.27
C PRO A 185 10.81 -34.91 -3.43
N GLU A 186 10.04 -35.97 -3.17
CA GLU A 186 10.43 -37.32 -3.57
C GLU A 186 10.48 -37.33 -5.10
N VAL A 187 11.66 -37.56 -5.67
CA VAL A 187 11.83 -37.67 -7.12
C VAL A 187 11.34 -39.05 -7.52
N GLU A 188 10.03 -39.23 -7.69
CA GLU A 188 9.51 -40.33 -8.49
C GLU A 188 9.64 -39.97 -9.97
N ALA A 189 10.56 -40.67 -10.64
CA ALA A 189 10.75 -40.58 -12.07
C ALA A 189 9.59 -41.32 -12.76
N ASP A 190 8.52 -40.60 -13.15
CA ASP A 190 7.52 -41.13 -14.07
C ASP A 190 7.30 -40.18 -15.26
N PRO A 191 7.44 -40.64 -16.52
CA PRO A 191 7.45 -39.80 -17.71
C PRO A 191 6.04 -39.70 -18.30
N VAL A 192 5.22 -38.74 -17.85
CA VAL A 192 4.02 -38.35 -18.59
C VAL A 192 3.92 -36.84 -18.71
N GLU A 193 3.84 -36.40 -19.97
CA GLU A 193 3.86 -35.02 -20.45
C GLU A 193 2.72 -34.16 -19.91
N VAL A 194 3.05 -33.29 -18.96
CA VAL A 194 2.44 -31.97 -18.76
C VAL A 194 3.62 -31.02 -18.51
N PRO A 195 3.64 -29.76 -18.97
CA PRO A 195 4.73 -28.83 -18.64
C PRO A 195 4.58 -28.41 -17.16
N VAL A 196 4.96 -29.32 -16.26
CA VAL A 196 4.99 -29.14 -14.82
C VAL A 196 6.41 -28.71 -14.45
N ALA A 197 6.49 -27.70 -13.58
CA ALA A 197 7.63 -27.21 -12.81
C ALA A 197 9.04 -27.72 -13.18
N ALA A 198 9.98 -26.79 -13.36
CA ALA A 198 11.40 -27.11 -13.51
C ALA A 198 11.84 -28.15 -12.43
N PRO A 199 12.51 -29.24 -12.82
CA PRO A 199 12.76 -30.38 -11.94
C PRO A 199 13.57 -29.95 -10.71
N GLY A 200 13.07 -30.27 -9.51
CA GLY A 200 13.74 -30.02 -8.21
C GLY A 200 13.22 -28.83 -7.38
N ARG A 201 12.14 -28.15 -7.78
CA ARG A 201 11.54 -27.05 -6.99
C ARG A 201 10.49 -27.57 -6.00
N SER A 202 10.56 -27.13 -4.74
CA SER A 202 9.51 -27.44 -3.76
C SER A 202 8.33 -26.47 -3.89
N PHE A 203 7.13 -26.90 -3.50
CA PHE A 203 5.94 -26.06 -3.56
C PHE A 203 6.08 -24.78 -2.73
N LEU A 204 6.78 -24.83 -1.59
CA LEU A 204 7.05 -23.65 -0.78
C LEU A 204 7.86 -22.59 -1.55
N GLN A 205 8.76 -22.98 -2.44
CA GLN A 205 9.48 -22.03 -3.29
C GLN A 205 8.54 -21.39 -4.31
N GLU A 206 7.74 -22.21 -5.02
CA GLU A 206 6.74 -21.73 -5.98
C GLU A 206 5.72 -20.78 -5.35
N LEU A 207 5.29 -21.07 -4.12
CA LEU A 207 4.34 -20.25 -3.37
C LEU A 207 4.90 -18.85 -3.09
N LYS A 208 6.20 -18.74 -2.82
CA LYS A 208 6.89 -17.49 -2.49
C LYS A 208 7.25 -16.65 -3.72
N GLU A 209 7.16 -17.21 -4.92
CA GLU A 209 7.45 -16.50 -6.16
C GLU A 209 6.26 -15.64 -6.61
N ASP A 210 6.56 -14.46 -7.14
CA ASP A 210 5.59 -13.61 -7.81
C ASP A 210 5.15 -14.22 -9.16
N PRO A 211 3.97 -13.86 -9.68
CA PRO A 211 3.50 -14.34 -10.97
C PRO A 211 4.49 -14.03 -12.10
N GLY A 212 4.60 -14.97 -13.05
CA GLY A 212 5.39 -14.82 -14.27
C GLY A 212 4.82 -13.77 -15.26
N PRO A 213 5.36 -13.70 -16.49
CA PRO A 213 4.90 -12.74 -17.50
C PRO A 213 3.44 -12.99 -17.92
N ILE A 214 2.78 -11.95 -18.44
CA ILE A 214 1.35 -11.97 -18.85
C ILE A 214 1.11 -12.89 -20.05
N GLN A 215 0.89 -14.18 -19.77
CA GLN A 215 0.69 -15.28 -20.70
C GLN A 215 -0.35 -16.27 -20.15
N LEU A 216 -0.95 -17.07 -21.05
CA LEU A 216 -1.97 -18.03 -20.65
C LEU A 216 -1.40 -19.16 -19.77
N ASP A 217 -0.17 -19.62 -20.07
CA ASP A 217 0.46 -20.69 -19.29
C ASP A 217 0.78 -20.24 -17.87
N THR A 218 1.25 -18.99 -17.70
CA THR A 218 1.42 -18.37 -16.37
C THR A 218 0.12 -18.33 -15.61
N LEU A 219 -0.97 -17.95 -16.27
CA LEU A 219 -2.28 -17.90 -15.65
C LEU A 219 -2.76 -19.29 -15.20
N LEU A 220 -2.57 -20.32 -16.03
CA LEU A 220 -2.89 -21.70 -15.64
C LEU A 220 -2.03 -22.20 -14.47
N ALA A 221 -0.74 -21.84 -14.44
CA ALA A 221 0.15 -22.18 -13.33
C ALA A 221 -0.27 -21.49 -12.02
N GLU A 222 -0.68 -20.21 -12.07
CA GLU A 222 -1.19 -19.49 -10.89
C GLU A 222 -2.53 -20.05 -10.40
N ILE A 223 -3.41 -20.55 -11.28
CA ILE A 223 -4.63 -21.27 -10.88
C ILE A 223 -4.29 -22.53 -10.09
N VAL A 224 -3.39 -23.38 -10.62
CA VAL A 224 -2.95 -24.60 -9.93
C VAL A 224 -2.32 -24.27 -8.59
N LYS A 225 -1.50 -23.20 -8.53
CA LYS A 225 -0.91 -22.72 -7.28
C LYS A 225 -1.98 -22.32 -6.26
N LEU A 226 -3.00 -21.55 -6.67
CA LEU A 226 -4.12 -21.16 -5.81
C LEU A 226 -4.94 -22.37 -5.33
N GLU A 227 -5.23 -23.33 -6.20
CA GLU A 227 -5.94 -24.56 -5.85
C GLU A 227 -5.18 -25.38 -4.79
N ARG A 228 -3.86 -25.51 -4.95
CA ARG A 228 -3.01 -26.19 -3.95
C ARG A 228 -3.01 -25.48 -2.61
N VAL A 229 -2.99 -24.13 -2.58
CA VAL A 229 -3.12 -23.36 -1.34
C VAL A 229 -4.50 -23.56 -0.70
N ARG A 230 -5.58 -23.59 -1.50
CA ARG A 230 -6.93 -23.86 -1.00
C ARG A 230 -7.06 -25.27 -0.43
N ALA A 231 -6.40 -26.26 -1.03
CA ALA A 231 -6.40 -27.65 -0.57
C ALA A 231 -5.75 -27.86 0.80
N ILE A 232 -4.96 -26.89 1.30
CA ILE A 232 -4.48 -26.89 2.69
C ILE A 232 -5.64 -26.84 3.68
N GLY A 233 -6.77 -26.23 3.30
CA GLY A 233 -8.00 -26.22 4.10
C GLY A 233 -7.91 -25.36 5.36
N LEU A 234 -7.36 -24.15 5.24
CA LEU A 234 -7.35 -23.17 6.32
C LEU A 234 -8.77 -22.63 6.56
N GLY A 235 -9.32 -22.84 7.76
CA GLY A 235 -10.66 -22.36 8.13
C GLY A 235 -10.76 -20.82 8.19
N GLU A 236 -11.93 -20.26 7.90
CA GLU A 236 -12.14 -18.81 7.80
C GLU A 236 -11.87 -18.05 9.11
N GLY A 237 -12.16 -18.66 10.27
CA GLY A 237 -11.90 -18.09 11.59
C GLY A 237 -10.50 -18.33 12.15
N LEU A 238 -9.54 -18.80 11.34
CA LEU A 238 -8.21 -19.21 11.82
C LEU A 238 -7.52 -18.11 12.63
N PHE A 239 -7.52 -16.88 12.10
CA PHE A 239 -6.89 -15.70 12.71
C PHE A 239 -7.86 -14.75 13.40
N GLU A 240 -9.09 -15.20 13.71
CA GLU A 240 -10.08 -14.38 14.40
C GLU A 240 -9.53 -13.85 15.75
N GLY A 241 -9.71 -12.55 15.99
CA GLY A 241 -9.19 -11.84 17.16
C GLY A 241 -7.76 -11.33 17.02
N VAL A 242 -7.20 -11.35 15.81
CA VAL A 242 -5.87 -10.79 15.49
C VAL A 242 -5.98 -9.99 14.19
N SER A 243 -5.36 -8.81 14.17
CA SER A 243 -5.46 -7.91 13.01
C SER A 243 -4.71 -8.44 11.79
N GLU A 244 -5.17 -8.05 10.60
CA GLU A 244 -4.51 -8.41 9.33
C GLU A 244 -3.02 -8.01 9.33
N LYS A 245 -2.67 -6.88 9.95
CA LYS A 245 -1.28 -6.38 10.01
C LYS A 245 -0.36 -7.35 10.74
N ILE A 246 -0.85 -7.99 11.80
CA ILE A 246 -0.07 -8.99 12.53
C ILE A 246 0.10 -10.23 11.65
N VAL A 247 -0.96 -10.73 11.02
CA VAL A 247 -0.87 -11.88 10.10
C VAL A 247 0.09 -11.60 8.94
N GLU A 248 0.04 -10.41 8.35
CA GLU A 248 0.98 -9.94 7.32
C GLU A 248 2.43 -9.91 7.82
N SER A 249 2.66 -9.52 9.07
CA SER A 249 4.00 -9.53 9.67
C SER A 249 4.55 -10.96 9.83
N TRP A 250 3.71 -11.92 10.22
CA TRP A 250 4.06 -13.35 10.30
C TRP A 250 4.29 -13.95 8.91
N ARG A 251 3.49 -13.58 7.92
CA ARG A 251 3.74 -13.94 6.51
C ARG A 251 5.06 -13.35 6.01
N ALA A 252 5.35 -12.08 6.28
CA ALA A 252 6.61 -11.45 5.89
C ALA A 252 7.83 -12.15 6.52
N ARG A 253 7.65 -12.68 7.74
CA ARG A 253 8.61 -13.57 8.38
C ARG A 253 8.78 -14.89 7.66
N ALA A 254 7.70 -15.60 7.42
CA ALA A 254 7.70 -16.88 6.71
C ALA A 254 8.31 -16.75 5.30
N MET A 255 8.06 -15.66 4.57
CA MET A 255 8.65 -15.42 3.24
C MET A 255 10.18 -15.48 3.23
N ARG A 256 10.83 -14.97 4.29
CA ARG A 256 12.30 -14.88 4.40
C ARG A 256 12.96 -16.16 4.92
N MET A 257 12.18 -17.10 5.44
CA MET A 257 12.66 -18.35 6.03
C MET A 257 12.92 -19.43 4.98
N TYR A 258 13.92 -20.28 5.23
CA TYR A 258 14.20 -21.48 4.46
C TYR A 258 13.47 -22.70 5.07
N PRO A 259 13.29 -23.81 4.33
CA PRO A 259 12.71 -25.04 4.88
C PRO A 259 13.37 -25.48 6.20
N SER A 260 14.70 -25.34 6.32
CA SER A 260 15.45 -25.64 7.55
C SER A 260 15.06 -24.75 8.74
N ASP A 261 14.72 -23.48 8.49
CA ASP A 261 14.31 -22.55 9.55
C ASP A 261 12.93 -22.92 10.09
N PHE A 262 12.03 -23.39 9.21
CA PHE A 262 10.74 -23.93 9.63
C PHE A 262 10.91 -25.22 10.43
N ALA A 263 11.75 -26.15 9.95
CA ALA A 263 12.02 -27.41 10.65
C ALA A 263 12.60 -27.21 12.05
N ALA A 264 13.42 -26.17 12.24
CA ALA A 264 14.00 -25.80 13.53
C ALA A 264 13.02 -25.09 14.48
N ALA A 265 11.88 -24.59 13.98
CA ALA A 265 10.87 -23.92 14.80
C ALA A 265 9.99 -24.95 15.54
N ALA A 266 9.58 -24.60 16.76
CA ALA A 266 8.59 -25.38 17.50
C ALA A 266 7.28 -25.47 16.70
N GLU A 267 6.61 -26.62 16.77
CA GLU A 267 5.44 -26.94 15.95
C GLU A 267 4.36 -25.85 15.92
N PRO A 268 3.89 -25.27 17.06
CA PRO A 268 2.89 -24.21 17.02
C PRO A 268 3.37 -22.97 16.25
N VAL A 269 4.65 -22.62 16.38
CA VAL A 269 5.27 -21.48 15.68
C VAL A 269 5.40 -21.78 14.19
N ARG A 270 5.86 -22.99 13.85
CA ARG A 270 6.02 -23.47 12.47
C ARG A 270 4.70 -23.44 11.71
N TRP A 271 3.66 -24.06 12.28
CA TRP A 271 2.33 -24.08 11.68
C TRP A 271 1.74 -22.68 11.55
N THR A 272 1.90 -21.82 12.55
CA THR A 272 1.41 -20.43 12.47
C THR A 272 2.10 -19.64 11.36
N LEU A 273 3.43 -19.78 11.20
CA LEU A 273 4.18 -19.13 10.12
C LEU A 273 3.74 -19.61 8.73
N LEU A 274 3.63 -20.93 8.55
CA LEU A 274 3.20 -21.52 7.27
C LEU A 274 1.74 -21.21 6.96
N ALA A 275 0.87 -21.22 7.97
CA ALA A 275 -0.53 -20.84 7.84
C ALA A 275 -0.68 -19.37 7.47
N ALA A 276 0.04 -18.46 8.14
CA ALA A 276 0.02 -17.03 7.80
C ALA A 276 0.54 -16.79 6.37
N LEU A 277 1.60 -17.50 5.96
CA LEU A 277 2.10 -17.47 4.59
C LEU A 277 1.01 -17.88 3.60
N CYS A 278 0.42 -19.07 3.78
CA CYS A 278 -0.58 -19.60 2.86
C CYS A 278 -1.86 -18.75 2.85
N TRP A 279 -2.28 -18.24 4.00
CA TRP A 279 -3.43 -17.38 4.16
C TRP A 279 -3.31 -16.10 3.34
N VAL A 280 -2.23 -15.35 3.54
CA VAL A 280 -2.02 -14.09 2.82
C VAL A 280 -1.70 -14.36 1.35
N ARG A 281 -0.94 -15.42 1.04
CA ARG A 281 -0.67 -15.80 -0.36
C ARG A 281 -1.93 -16.22 -1.11
N LYS A 282 -2.90 -16.87 -0.47
CA LYS A 282 -4.21 -17.17 -1.10
C LYS A 282 -4.85 -15.89 -1.65
N THR A 283 -4.83 -14.83 -0.86
CA THR A 283 -5.38 -13.52 -1.23
C THR A 283 -4.55 -12.81 -2.30
N GLU A 284 -3.23 -12.78 -2.15
CA GLU A 284 -2.32 -12.18 -3.15
C GLU A 284 -2.40 -12.90 -4.50
N LEU A 285 -2.54 -14.23 -4.52
CA LEU A 285 -2.72 -15.03 -5.73
C LEU A 285 -4.07 -14.75 -6.39
N THR A 286 -5.13 -14.58 -5.59
CA THR A 286 -6.45 -14.21 -6.10
C THR A 286 -6.41 -12.83 -6.75
N ASP A 287 -5.82 -11.83 -6.08
CA ASP A 287 -5.61 -10.49 -6.65
C ASP A 287 -4.76 -10.53 -7.93
N GLY A 288 -3.69 -11.32 -7.93
CA GLY A 288 -2.81 -11.51 -9.09
C GLY A 288 -3.52 -12.14 -10.28
N LEU A 289 -4.38 -13.15 -10.05
CA LEU A 289 -5.20 -13.76 -11.11
C LEU A 289 -6.20 -12.77 -11.71
N VAL A 290 -6.82 -11.93 -10.87
CA VAL A 290 -7.73 -10.86 -11.35
C VAL A 290 -6.96 -9.84 -12.19
N GLU A 291 -5.78 -9.42 -11.75
CA GLU A 291 -4.93 -8.50 -12.53
C GLU A 291 -4.51 -9.13 -13.86
N LEU A 292 -4.10 -10.41 -13.86
CA LEU A 292 -3.79 -11.15 -15.07
C LEU A 292 -5.01 -11.23 -16.00
N LEU A 293 -6.22 -11.46 -15.49
CA LEU A 293 -7.46 -11.43 -16.26
C LEU A 293 -7.68 -10.06 -16.93
N ILE A 294 -7.61 -8.97 -16.15
CA ILE A 294 -7.77 -7.59 -16.62
C ILE A 294 -6.78 -7.29 -17.75
N GLN A 295 -5.51 -7.61 -17.53
CA GLN A 295 -4.43 -7.38 -18.50
C GLN A 295 -4.58 -8.24 -19.74
N LEU A 296 -5.03 -9.50 -19.59
CA LEU A 296 -5.27 -10.41 -20.70
C LEU A 296 -6.38 -9.91 -21.62
N VAL A 297 -7.53 -9.52 -21.04
CA VAL A 297 -8.67 -8.96 -21.79
C VAL A 297 -8.23 -7.68 -22.52
N HIS A 298 -7.53 -6.78 -21.84
CA HIS A 298 -7.02 -5.56 -22.47
C HIS A 298 -6.05 -5.83 -23.63
N LYS A 299 -5.11 -6.78 -23.44
CA LYS A 299 -4.13 -7.17 -24.46
C LYS A 299 -4.79 -7.76 -25.70
N ILE A 300 -5.86 -8.55 -25.53
CA ILE A 300 -6.64 -9.11 -26.65
C ILE A 300 -7.26 -7.99 -27.48
N SER A 301 -7.92 -7.02 -26.83
CA SER A 301 -8.54 -5.86 -27.50
C SER A 301 -7.50 -5.00 -28.25
N VAL A 302 -6.46 -4.55 -27.57
CA VAL A 302 -5.45 -3.63 -28.14
C VAL A 302 -4.65 -4.27 -29.27
N ARG A 303 -4.30 -5.57 -29.15
CA ARG A 303 -3.53 -6.25 -30.20
C ARG A 303 -4.33 -6.38 -31.49
N ALA A 304 -5.63 -6.62 -31.39
CA ALA A 304 -6.49 -6.72 -32.56
C ALA A 304 -6.66 -5.36 -33.25
N GLU A 305 -6.91 -4.29 -32.47
CA GLU A 305 -6.98 -2.92 -32.98
C GLU A 305 -5.71 -2.53 -33.74
N ARG A 306 -4.54 -2.67 -33.10
CA ARG A 306 -3.24 -2.32 -33.72
C ARG A 306 -2.96 -3.12 -34.98
N LYS A 307 -3.33 -4.41 -35.02
CA LYS A 307 -3.11 -5.25 -36.19
C LYS A 307 -3.98 -4.78 -37.35
N VAL A 308 -5.24 -4.47 -37.11
CA VAL A 308 -6.15 -3.96 -38.16
C VAL A 308 -5.77 -2.56 -38.60
N GLU A 309 -5.35 -1.69 -37.68
CA GLU A 309 -4.78 -0.38 -38.01
C GLU A 309 -3.55 -0.51 -38.92
N SER A 310 -2.67 -1.48 -38.65
CA SER A 310 -1.50 -1.74 -39.48
C SER A 310 -1.85 -2.31 -40.87
N GLU A 311 -2.83 -3.21 -40.97
CA GLU A 311 -3.30 -3.80 -42.22
C GLU A 311 -4.00 -2.74 -43.09
N ILE A 312 -4.86 -1.91 -42.50
CA ILE A 312 -5.53 -0.80 -43.18
C ILE A 312 -4.53 0.27 -43.59
N SER A 313 -3.57 0.64 -42.72
CA SER A 313 -2.49 1.55 -43.09
C SER A 313 -1.66 1.02 -44.26
N ALA A 314 -1.41 -0.29 -44.32
CA ALA A 314 -0.71 -0.92 -45.44
C ALA A 314 -1.55 -0.93 -46.73
N GLU A 315 -2.86 -1.10 -46.66
CA GLU A 315 -3.78 -0.96 -47.80
C GLU A 315 -3.83 0.49 -48.30
N PHE A 316 -3.88 1.47 -47.38
CA PHE A 316 -3.86 2.90 -47.73
C PHE A 316 -2.57 3.31 -48.44
N ARG A 317 -1.41 2.80 -48.02
CA ARG A 317 -0.14 3.03 -48.75
C ARG A 317 -0.17 2.53 -50.20
N ARG A 318 -1.06 1.58 -50.54
CA ARG A 318 -1.19 1.03 -51.90
C ARG A 318 -2.15 1.84 -52.79
N VAL A 319 -3.00 2.71 -52.24
CA VAL A 319 -3.96 3.51 -53.03
C VAL A 319 -3.37 4.88 -53.37
N HIS A 320 -2.68 4.98 -54.51
CA HIS A 320 -1.87 6.12 -54.91
C HIS A 320 -2.61 7.43 -55.32
N GLY A 321 -3.94 7.54 -55.18
CA GLY A 321 -4.70 8.71 -55.68
C GLY A 321 -5.16 9.74 -54.63
N LYS A 322 -5.29 9.35 -53.35
CA LYS A 322 -6.03 10.14 -52.34
C LYS A 322 -5.21 11.27 -51.71
N ASN A 323 -3.91 11.08 -51.55
CA ASN A 323 -3.01 12.13 -51.05
C ASN A 323 -3.02 13.36 -51.97
N GLY A 324 -3.14 13.17 -53.29
CA GLY A 324 -3.25 14.28 -54.25
C GLY A 324 -4.56 15.07 -54.16
N ILE A 325 -5.64 14.47 -53.64
CA ILE A 325 -6.90 15.19 -53.40
C ILE A 325 -6.80 16.00 -52.10
N LEU A 326 -6.24 15.41 -51.03
CA LEU A 326 -6.04 16.09 -49.74
C LEU A 326 -5.08 17.28 -49.85
N VAL A 327 -3.99 17.14 -50.62
CA VAL A 327 -3.04 18.24 -50.89
C VAL A 327 -3.72 19.36 -51.68
N ARG A 328 -4.51 19.03 -52.71
CA ARG A 328 -5.25 20.04 -53.48
C ARG A 328 -6.30 20.78 -52.65
N LEU A 329 -7.00 20.07 -51.76
CA LEU A 329 -7.96 20.67 -50.84
C LEU A 329 -7.29 21.58 -49.81
N ALA A 330 -6.17 21.14 -49.23
CA ALA A 330 -5.39 21.94 -48.30
C ALA A 330 -4.79 23.18 -48.97
N GLN A 331 -4.30 23.05 -50.20
CA GLN A 331 -3.77 24.16 -50.98
C GLN A 331 -4.86 25.18 -51.31
N ALA A 332 -6.03 24.74 -51.78
CA ALA A 332 -7.17 25.62 -52.06
C ALA A 332 -7.66 26.38 -50.82
N ALA A 333 -7.62 25.74 -49.65
CA ALA A 333 -7.97 26.38 -48.38
C ALA A 333 -6.91 27.38 -47.89
N LEU A 334 -5.63 27.16 -48.23
CA LEU A 334 -4.54 28.07 -47.88
C LEU A 334 -4.44 29.26 -48.84
N ASP A 335 -4.75 29.05 -50.12
CA ASP A 335 -4.69 30.08 -51.16
C ASP A 335 -5.86 31.09 -51.04
N LEU A 336 -7.02 30.64 -50.54
CA LEU A 336 -8.26 31.43 -50.42
C LEU A 336 -8.90 31.27 -49.02
N PRO A 337 -8.25 31.79 -47.96
CA PRO A 337 -8.66 31.51 -46.57
C PRO A 337 -9.95 32.19 -46.11
N GLU A 338 -10.32 33.31 -46.73
CA GLU A 338 -11.49 34.13 -46.36
C GLU A 338 -12.69 33.92 -47.30
N GLU A 339 -12.54 33.11 -48.36
CA GLU A 339 -13.62 32.84 -49.31
C GLU A 339 -14.57 31.73 -48.83
N VAL A 340 -15.82 31.78 -49.29
CA VAL A 340 -16.80 30.76 -48.97
C VAL A 340 -16.41 29.41 -49.62
N VAL A 341 -16.53 28.32 -48.87
CA VAL A 341 -16.14 26.95 -49.28
C VAL A 341 -16.65 26.55 -50.68
N ARG A 342 -17.82 27.06 -51.05
CA ARG A 342 -18.43 26.82 -52.37
C ARG A 342 -17.59 27.36 -53.54
N GLU A 343 -16.91 28.47 -53.33
CA GLU A 343 -16.13 29.19 -54.35
C GLU A 343 -14.65 28.77 -54.30
N ALA A 344 -14.09 28.57 -53.09
CA ALA A 344 -12.69 28.20 -52.93
C ALA A 344 -12.42 26.69 -53.11
N ILE A 345 -13.26 25.82 -52.55
CA ILE A 345 -12.95 24.38 -52.39
C ILE A 345 -13.65 23.52 -53.45
N TYR A 346 -14.93 23.76 -53.72
CA TYR A 346 -15.71 22.90 -54.63
C TYR A 346 -15.26 22.89 -56.10
N PRO A 347 -14.67 23.95 -56.66
CA PRO A 347 -14.08 23.89 -58.00
C PRO A 347 -12.85 22.98 -58.07
N VAL A 348 -12.08 22.91 -56.99
CA VAL A 348 -10.84 22.11 -56.91
C VAL A 348 -11.14 20.65 -56.54
N VAL A 349 -12.11 20.44 -55.65
CA VAL A 349 -12.62 19.13 -55.25
C VAL A 349 -14.14 19.21 -55.11
N GLY A 350 -14.87 18.64 -56.07
CA GLY A 350 -16.33 18.73 -56.14
C GLY A 350 -17.03 18.26 -54.86
N ALA A 351 -18.15 18.90 -54.51
CA ALA A 351 -18.95 18.57 -53.32
C ALA A 351 -19.35 17.09 -53.25
N ARG A 352 -19.66 16.48 -54.40
CA ARG A 352 -19.96 15.04 -54.52
C ARG A 352 -18.75 14.18 -54.19
N THR A 353 -17.56 14.54 -54.69
CA THR A 353 -16.30 13.85 -54.36
C THR A 353 -15.98 13.94 -52.88
N LEU A 354 -16.25 15.08 -52.23
CA LEU A 354 -16.09 15.23 -50.77
C LEU A 354 -17.11 14.40 -49.99
N ALA A 355 -18.38 14.37 -50.43
CA ALA A 355 -19.40 13.52 -49.84
C ALA A 355 -19.04 12.04 -49.99
N ASP A 356 -18.51 11.63 -51.15
CA ASP A 356 -18.04 10.27 -51.41
C ASP A 356 -16.82 9.92 -50.53
N ILE A 357 -15.88 10.84 -50.32
CA ILE A 357 -14.74 10.66 -49.40
C ILE A 357 -15.22 10.53 -47.95
N VAL A 358 -16.19 11.32 -47.51
CA VAL A 358 -16.77 11.24 -46.16
C VAL A 358 -17.56 9.94 -45.97
N ALA A 359 -18.37 9.55 -46.97
CA ALA A 359 -19.10 8.30 -46.97
C ALA A 359 -18.13 7.10 -46.96
N GLU A 360 -17.05 7.17 -47.73
CA GLU A 360 -15.98 6.17 -47.74
C GLU A 360 -15.23 6.13 -46.40
N ALA A 361 -14.94 7.27 -45.77
CA ALA A 361 -14.30 7.33 -44.45
C ALA A 361 -15.20 6.70 -43.37
N LYS A 362 -16.50 7.00 -43.36
CA LYS A 362 -17.49 6.39 -42.47
C LYS A 362 -17.70 4.89 -42.76
N ALA A 363 -17.68 4.49 -44.03
CA ALA A 363 -17.71 3.09 -44.43
C ALA A 363 -16.43 2.36 -43.99
N ASN A 364 -15.27 3.02 -44.06
CA ASN A 364 -13.99 2.50 -43.59
C ASN A 364 -13.94 2.33 -42.08
N GLU A 365 -14.61 3.17 -41.29
CA GLU A 365 -14.74 2.99 -39.84
C GLU A 365 -15.57 1.73 -39.51
N LYS A 366 -16.70 1.53 -40.20
CA LYS A 366 -17.48 0.30 -40.09
C LYS A 366 -16.70 -0.94 -40.55
N VAL A 367 -15.95 -0.84 -41.65
CA VAL A 367 -15.08 -1.91 -42.17
C VAL A 367 -13.92 -2.18 -41.22
N PHE A 368 -13.30 -1.15 -40.63
CA PHE A 368 -12.26 -1.25 -39.61
C PHE A 368 -12.79 -2.02 -38.41
N ASN A 369 -13.93 -1.58 -37.87
CA ASN A 369 -14.58 -2.24 -36.73
C ASN A 369 -14.94 -3.69 -37.05
N SER A 370 -15.47 -3.97 -38.24
CA SER A 370 -15.76 -5.34 -38.70
C SER A 370 -14.50 -6.19 -38.79
N ARG A 371 -13.38 -5.67 -39.31
CA ARG A 371 -12.11 -6.41 -39.41
C ARG A 371 -11.49 -6.65 -38.03
N VAL A 372 -11.56 -5.67 -37.11
CA VAL A 372 -11.13 -5.83 -35.71
C VAL A 372 -11.92 -6.97 -35.07
N ARG A 373 -13.24 -7.00 -35.26
CA ARG A 373 -14.12 -8.08 -34.77
C ARG A 373 -13.70 -9.44 -35.32
N THR A 374 -13.45 -9.58 -36.61
CA THR A 374 -13.01 -10.85 -37.21
C THR A 374 -11.67 -11.33 -36.64
N LYS A 375 -10.69 -10.44 -36.46
CA LYS A 375 -9.39 -10.79 -35.88
C LYS A 375 -9.51 -11.14 -34.39
N LEU A 376 -10.33 -10.42 -33.63
CA LEU A 376 -10.65 -10.74 -32.23
C LEU A 376 -11.24 -12.13 -32.13
N ARG A 377 -12.24 -12.47 -32.97
CA ARG A 377 -12.85 -13.80 -33.04
C ARG A 377 -11.80 -14.90 -33.27
N GLY A 378 -10.90 -14.74 -34.24
CA GLY A 378 -9.88 -15.73 -34.56
C GLY A 378 -8.76 -15.88 -33.52
N SER A 379 -8.36 -14.79 -32.86
CA SER A 379 -7.35 -14.85 -31.78
C SER A 379 -7.93 -15.46 -30.49
N TYR A 380 -9.20 -15.20 -30.22
CA TYR A 380 -9.89 -15.70 -29.03
C TYR A 380 -10.25 -17.19 -29.15
N SER A 381 -10.83 -17.61 -30.28
CA SER A 381 -11.37 -18.96 -30.47
C SER A 381 -10.33 -20.07 -30.36
N ARG A 382 -9.05 -19.79 -30.66
CA ARG A 382 -8.01 -20.81 -30.79
C ARG A 382 -7.08 -20.94 -29.57
N HIS A 383 -6.85 -19.86 -28.83
CA HIS A 383 -5.84 -19.83 -27.77
C HIS A 383 -6.43 -19.60 -26.38
N TYR A 384 -7.28 -18.57 -26.22
CA TYR A 384 -7.73 -18.14 -24.88
C TYR A 384 -8.92 -18.93 -24.33
N ARG A 385 -9.77 -19.48 -25.21
CA ARG A 385 -10.95 -20.27 -24.85
C ARG A 385 -10.65 -21.55 -24.07
N ARG A 386 -9.43 -22.08 -24.15
CA ARG A 386 -9.00 -23.26 -23.37
C ARG A 386 -8.75 -22.96 -21.89
N GLY A 387 -8.24 -21.76 -21.57
CA GLY A 387 -7.83 -21.42 -20.20
C GLY A 387 -8.82 -20.52 -19.46
N LEU A 388 -9.60 -19.73 -20.20
CA LEU A 388 -10.54 -18.80 -19.61
C LEU A 388 -11.63 -19.45 -18.76
N PRO A 389 -12.28 -20.58 -19.15
CA PRO A 389 -13.25 -21.24 -18.27
C PRO A 389 -12.65 -21.68 -16.94
N LYS A 390 -11.40 -22.20 -16.97
CA LYS A 390 -10.68 -22.59 -15.74
C LYS A 390 -10.44 -21.40 -14.82
N LEU A 391 -10.09 -20.25 -15.39
CA LEU A 391 -9.91 -19.00 -14.66
C LEU A 391 -11.21 -18.50 -14.04
N LEU A 392 -12.29 -18.47 -14.81
CA LEU A 392 -13.59 -18.02 -14.32
C LEU A 392 -14.12 -18.93 -13.22
N ARG A 393 -13.83 -20.23 -13.26
CA ARG A 393 -14.16 -21.17 -12.17
C ARG A 393 -13.26 -21.03 -10.95
N ALA A 394 -12.00 -20.63 -11.14
CA ALA A 394 -11.06 -20.43 -10.04
C ALA A 394 -11.38 -19.18 -9.20
N LEU A 395 -12.06 -18.19 -9.80
CA LEU A 395 -12.46 -16.94 -9.15
C LEU A 395 -13.94 -16.97 -8.81
N GLU A 396 -14.27 -16.60 -7.57
CA GLU A 396 -15.65 -16.48 -7.14
C GLU A 396 -16.08 -15.02 -7.22
N PHE A 397 -17.00 -14.72 -8.14
CA PHE A 397 -17.45 -13.35 -8.41
C PHE A 397 -18.69 -13.02 -7.58
N GLY A 398 -18.71 -11.83 -6.98
CA GLY A 398 -19.84 -11.26 -6.28
C GLY A 398 -20.27 -9.92 -6.89
N CYS A 399 -21.52 -9.53 -6.69
CA CYS A 399 -22.07 -8.28 -7.19
C CYS A 399 -23.21 -7.80 -6.29
N SER A 400 -23.04 -6.64 -5.66
CA SER A 400 -24.06 -6.00 -4.82
C SER A 400 -25.02 -5.11 -5.63
N ASN A 401 -24.59 -4.66 -6.82
CA ASN A 401 -25.36 -3.73 -7.67
C ASN A 401 -26.25 -4.47 -8.68
N THR A 402 -27.57 -4.28 -8.57
CA THR A 402 -28.55 -4.92 -9.46
C THR A 402 -28.37 -4.56 -10.94
N ALA A 403 -27.84 -3.37 -11.25
CA ALA A 403 -27.60 -2.95 -12.64
C ALA A 403 -26.54 -3.80 -13.36
N PHE A 404 -25.58 -4.37 -12.61
CA PHE A 404 -24.52 -5.22 -13.17
C PHE A 404 -24.84 -6.71 -13.08
N ARG A 405 -26.02 -7.09 -12.58
CA ARG A 405 -26.49 -8.48 -12.54
C ARG A 405 -26.50 -9.18 -13.91
N PRO A 406 -26.86 -8.52 -15.03
CA PRO A 406 -26.77 -9.12 -16.36
C PRO A 406 -25.37 -9.67 -16.71
N VAL A 407 -24.29 -9.04 -16.19
CA VAL A 407 -22.92 -9.52 -16.40
C VAL A 407 -22.68 -10.83 -15.65
N MET A 408 -23.20 -10.96 -14.42
CA MET A 408 -23.12 -12.19 -13.63
C MET A 408 -23.88 -13.35 -14.30
N ASP A 409 -25.08 -13.06 -14.80
CA ASP A 409 -25.90 -14.05 -15.52
C ASP A 409 -25.21 -14.49 -16.82
N ALA A 410 -24.52 -13.57 -17.48
CA ALA A 410 -23.71 -13.87 -18.66
C ALA A 410 -22.49 -14.75 -18.34
N LEU A 411 -21.82 -14.56 -17.19
CA LEU A 411 -20.74 -15.45 -16.74
C LEU A 411 -21.27 -16.87 -16.47
N ALA A 412 -22.43 -16.99 -15.84
CA ALA A 412 -23.07 -18.29 -15.62
C ALA A 412 -23.43 -18.98 -16.94
N LEU A 413 -23.89 -18.22 -17.95
CA LEU A 413 -24.14 -18.74 -19.30
C LEU A 413 -22.85 -19.20 -19.99
N LEU A 414 -21.75 -18.44 -19.86
CA LEU A 414 -20.45 -18.86 -20.39
C LEU A 414 -19.98 -20.18 -19.79
N ASP A 415 -20.14 -20.35 -18.48
CA ASP A 415 -19.72 -21.57 -17.81
C ASP A 415 -20.52 -22.80 -18.28
N ARG A 416 -21.85 -22.68 -18.40
CA ARG A 416 -22.71 -23.76 -18.94
C ARG A 416 -22.30 -24.21 -20.35
N TYR A 417 -21.80 -23.27 -21.16
CA TYR A 417 -21.40 -23.53 -22.54
C TYR A 417 -19.89 -23.72 -22.71
N ALA A 418 -19.09 -23.74 -21.63
CA ALA A 418 -17.62 -23.75 -21.70
C ALA A 418 -17.06 -24.84 -22.62
N ASP A 419 -17.62 -26.06 -22.53
CA ASP A 419 -17.18 -27.24 -23.30
C ASP A 419 -18.02 -27.48 -24.57
N SER A 420 -18.99 -26.62 -24.86
CA SER A 420 -19.85 -26.75 -26.03
C SER A 420 -19.15 -26.27 -27.31
N GLU A 421 -19.33 -26.98 -28.42
CA GLU A 421 -18.85 -26.57 -29.76
C GLU A 421 -19.90 -25.77 -30.56
N ALA A 422 -21.09 -25.54 -30.00
CA ALA A 422 -22.14 -24.79 -30.68
C ALA A 422 -21.67 -23.40 -31.12
N VAL A 423 -22.10 -22.95 -32.29
CA VAL A 423 -21.78 -21.60 -32.80
C VAL A 423 -22.65 -20.52 -32.18
N HIS A 424 -23.91 -20.87 -31.85
CA HIS A 424 -24.91 -20.00 -31.28
C HIS A 424 -25.39 -20.57 -29.94
N TYR A 425 -25.91 -19.72 -29.06
CA TYR A 425 -26.66 -20.19 -27.90
C TYR A 425 -27.99 -20.84 -28.34
N ASP A 426 -28.50 -21.74 -27.50
CA ASP A 426 -29.82 -22.33 -27.74
C ASP A 426 -30.92 -21.25 -27.62
N ARG A 427 -32.02 -21.44 -28.34
CA ARG A 427 -33.17 -20.52 -28.29
C ARG A 427 -33.89 -20.55 -26.94
N SER A 428 -33.73 -21.60 -26.15
CA SER A 428 -34.27 -21.66 -24.79
C SER A 428 -33.48 -20.83 -23.78
N GLU A 429 -32.26 -20.41 -24.12
CA GLU A 429 -31.45 -19.59 -23.23
C GLU A 429 -31.92 -18.14 -23.22
N THR A 430 -31.96 -17.54 -22.03
CA THR A 430 -32.06 -16.10 -21.90
C THR A 430 -30.64 -15.53 -21.93
N VAL A 431 -30.29 -14.81 -23.00
CA VAL A 431 -28.95 -14.25 -23.19
C VAL A 431 -28.95 -12.76 -22.83
N PRO A 432 -28.29 -12.34 -21.72
CA PRO A 432 -28.28 -10.94 -21.31
C PRO A 432 -27.54 -10.02 -22.29
N LEU A 433 -28.23 -9.07 -22.90
CA LEU A 433 -27.61 -8.09 -23.80
C LEU A 433 -27.32 -6.75 -23.13
N GLU A 434 -28.17 -6.33 -22.20
CA GLU A 434 -28.06 -5.06 -21.48
C GLU A 434 -26.83 -5.06 -20.56
N HIS A 435 -26.08 -3.95 -20.54
CA HIS A 435 -24.79 -3.80 -19.84
C HIS A 435 -23.65 -4.77 -20.25
N VAL A 436 -23.95 -5.78 -21.07
CA VAL A 436 -23.00 -6.78 -21.58
C VAL A 436 -22.53 -6.45 -22.98
N VAL A 437 -23.46 -6.19 -23.90
CA VAL A 437 -23.17 -5.96 -25.33
C VAL A 437 -23.27 -4.47 -25.64
N PRO A 438 -22.16 -3.79 -26.00
CA PRO A 438 -22.20 -2.41 -26.48
C PRO A 438 -23.06 -2.27 -27.73
N ASP A 439 -23.70 -1.12 -27.94
CA ASP A 439 -24.58 -0.90 -29.09
C ASP A 439 -23.88 -1.16 -30.43
N ASP A 440 -22.63 -0.72 -30.58
CA ASP A 440 -21.85 -0.95 -31.80
C ASP A 440 -21.57 -2.44 -32.08
N TRP A 441 -21.70 -3.32 -31.07
CA TRP A 441 -21.45 -4.76 -31.18
C TRP A 441 -22.72 -5.59 -31.41
N LYS A 442 -23.92 -5.01 -31.28
CA LYS A 442 -25.19 -5.75 -31.40
C LYS A 442 -25.30 -6.51 -32.72
N ASP A 443 -25.02 -5.85 -33.85
CA ASP A 443 -25.09 -6.46 -35.19
C ASP A 443 -24.06 -7.59 -35.43
N ALA A 444 -23.02 -7.67 -34.59
CA ALA A 444 -22.00 -8.72 -34.66
C ALA A 444 -22.24 -9.87 -33.68
N VAL A 445 -23.17 -9.69 -32.75
CA VAL A 445 -23.50 -10.63 -31.68
C VAL A 445 -24.84 -11.30 -31.95
N VAL A 446 -25.81 -10.53 -32.46
CA VAL A 446 -27.15 -11.01 -32.78
C VAL A 446 -27.28 -11.09 -34.30
N ASP A 447 -27.58 -12.28 -34.80
CA ASP A 447 -27.94 -12.48 -36.19
C ASP A 447 -29.24 -11.72 -36.49
N PRO A 448 -29.22 -10.72 -37.40
CA PRO A 448 -30.39 -9.89 -37.68
C PRO A 448 -31.54 -10.64 -38.34
N ASP A 449 -31.27 -11.74 -39.05
CA ASP A 449 -32.27 -12.54 -39.76
C ASP A 449 -32.92 -13.57 -38.83
N THR A 450 -32.11 -14.20 -37.96
CA THR A 450 -32.57 -15.31 -37.11
C THR A 450 -32.80 -14.92 -35.64
N GLY A 451 -32.34 -13.74 -35.23
CA GLY A 451 -32.34 -13.27 -33.83
C GLY A 451 -31.43 -14.07 -32.91
N ARG A 452 -30.61 -14.99 -33.45
CA ARG A 452 -29.76 -15.88 -32.65
C ARG A 452 -28.50 -15.17 -32.19
N VAL A 453 -28.08 -15.47 -30.96
CA VAL A 453 -26.83 -14.91 -30.42
C VAL A 453 -25.65 -15.82 -30.77
N GLU A 454 -24.70 -15.28 -31.53
CA GLU A 454 -23.41 -15.92 -31.79
C GLU A 454 -22.56 -15.94 -30.53
N ARG A 455 -22.01 -17.10 -30.20
CA ARG A 455 -21.29 -17.30 -28.95
C ARG A 455 -20.00 -16.50 -28.88
N ILE A 456 -19.05 -16.74 -29.78
CA ILE A 456 -17.71 -16.13 -29.67
C ILE A 456 -17.74 -14.59 -29.55
N PRO A 457 -18.49 -13.85 -30.40
CA PRO A 457 -18.61 -12.40 -30.26
C PRO A 457 -19.24 -11.98 -28.93
N TYR A 458 -20.22 -12.75 -28.44
CA TYR A 458 -20.83 -12.54 -27.13
C TYR A 458 -19.84 -12.77 -25.99
N GLU A 459 -19.09 -13.89 -25.98
CA GLU A 459 -18.11 -14.18 -24.92
C GLU A 459 -17.07 -13.05 -24.79
N LEU A 460 -16.64 -12.47 -25.91
CA LEU A 460 -15.76 -11.31 -25.93
C LEU A 460 -16.40 -10.06 -25.30
N CYS A 461 -17.68 -9.80 -25.59
CA CYS A 461 -18.42 -8.69 -24.97
C CYS A 461 -18.52 -8.88 -23.45
N VAL A 462 -18.83 -10.09 -23.00
CA VAL A 462 -18.89 -10.44 -21.56
C VAL A 462 -17.55 -10.17 -20.88
N LEU A 463 -16.42 -10.55 -21.50
CA LEU A 463 -15.10 -10.30 -20.91
C LEU A 463 -14.76 -8.81 -20.80
N VAL A 464 -15.12 -8.03 -21.82
CA VAL A 464 -14.92 -6.57 -21.78
C VAL A 464 -15.83 -5.93 -20.73
N ALA A 465 -17.08 -6.38 -20.61
CA ALA A 465 -18.01 -5.93 -19.60
C ALA A 465 -17.52 -6.30 -18.18
N LEU A 466 -17.09 -7.54 -17.97
CA LEU A 466 -16.49 -8.02 -16.72
C LEU A 466 -15.27 -7.19 -16.34
N HIS A 467 -14.33 -6.98 -17.26
CA HIS A 467 -13.15 -6.14 -17.04
C HIS A 467 -13.53 -4.73 -16.58
N LYS A 468 -14.53 -4.10 -17.21
CA LYS A 468 -15.01 -2.78 -16.81
C LYS A 468 -15.69 -2.79 -15.44
N ALA A 469 -16.50 -3.82 -15.16
CA ALA A 469 -17.22 -3.95 -13.90
C ALA A 469 -16.28 -4.18 -12.70
N ILE A 470 -15.27 -5.06 -12.86
CA ILE A 470 -14.23 -5.28 -11.84
C ILE A 470 -13.45 -3.99 -11.55
N ARG A 471 -13.03 -3.27 -12.61
CA ARG A 471 -12.30 -2.00 -12.44
C ARG A 471 -13.11 -0.90 -11.74
N ARG A 472 -14.44 -1.00 -11.76
CA ARG A 472 -15.35 -0.10 -11.05
C ARG A 472 -15.75 -0.63 -9.67
N ARG A 473 -15.28 -1.81 -9.28
CA ARG A 473 -15.70 -2.56 -8.07
C ARG A 473 -17.20 -2.87 -7.99
N GLU A 474 -17.87 -2.89 -9.14
CA GLU A 474 -19.29 -3.30 -9.25
C GLU A 474 -19.43 -4.82 -9.19
N ILE A 475 -18.41 -5.51 -9.70
CA ILE A 475 -18.17 -6.94 -9.49
C ILE A 475 -16.89 -7.06 -8.68
N TRP A 476 -16.97 -7.78 -7.58
CA TRP A 476 -15.86 -8.07 -6.68
C TRP A 476 -15.57 -9.57 -6.65
N ILE A 477 -14.45 -9.96 -6.05
CA ILE A 477 -13.99 -11.34 -6.00
C ILE A 477 -13.80 -11.78 -4.56
N THR A 478 -14.42 -12.90 -4.18
CA THR A 478 -14.27 -13.46 -2.82
C THR A 478 -12.83 -13.86 -2.57
N GLY A 479 -12.29 -13.49 -1.40
CA GLY A 479 -10.92 -13.81 -0.99
C GLY A 479 -9.84 -12.92 -1.60
N ALA A 480 -10.19 -11.98 -2.49
CA ALA A 480 -9.33 -10.89 -2.93
C ALA A 480 -9.16 -9.83 -1.83
N LYS A 481 -8.14 -8.96 -1.94
CA LYS A 481 -7.97 -7.78 -1.06
C LYS A 481 -8.15 -6.49 -1.84
N THR A 482 -7.51 -6.40 -3.00
CA THR A 482 -7.60 -5.25 -3.91
C THR A 482 -8.96 -5.19 -4.60
N TRP A 483 -9.52 -6.37 -4.92
CA TRP A 483 -10.79 -6.53 -5.64
C TRP A 483 -11.91 -7.11 -4.75
N ARG A 484 -11.81 -6.92 -3.43
CA ARG A 484 -12.80 -7.37 -2.45
C ARG A 484 -14.11 -6.59 -2.55
N ASN A 485 -15.12 -7.06 -1.83
CA ASN A 485 -16.39 -6.35 -1.71
C ASN A 485 -16.15 -4.95 -1.12
N PRO A 486 -16.51 -3.86 -1.82
CA PRO A 486 -16.32 -2.51 -1.30
C PRO A 486 -17.13 -2.24 -0.03
N ASP A 487 -18.21 -2.99 0.22
CA ASP A 487 -19.01 -2.84 1.44
C ASP A 487 -18.21 -3.26 2.69
N ASP A 488 -17.22 -4.16 2.54
CA ASP A 488 -16.33 -4.59 3.62
C ASP A 488 -15.29 -3.51 4.00
N ASP A 489 -15.13 -2.47 3.17
CA ASP A 489 -14.26 -1.31 3.47
C ASP A 489 -14.97 -0.28 4.38
N LEU A 490 -16.28 -0.43 4.62
CA LEU A 490 -17.05 0.46 5.50
C LEU A 490 -16.93 0.04 6.96
N PRO A 491 -16.95 1.01 7.92
CA PRO A 491 -17.09 0.69 9.33
C PRO A 491 -18.34 -0.15 9.60
N ALA A 492 -18.25 -1.13 10.50
CA ALA A 492 -19.38 -2.00 10.84
C ALA A 492 -20.59 -1.25 11.43
N ASP A 493 -20.33 -0.07 12.01
CA ASP A 493 -21.32 0.85 12.56
C ASP A 493 -21.74 1.96 11.58
N TYR A 494 -21.30 1.92 10.32
CA TYR A 494 -21.49 3.00 9.35
C TYR A 494 -22.97 3.41 9.19
N GLU A 495 -23.89 2.46 9.10
CA GLU A 495 -25.32 2.78 8.96
C GLU A 495 -25.88 3.46 10.21
N ASN A 496 -25.41 3.07 11.40
CA ASN A 496 -25.86 3.65 12.67
C ASN A 496 -25.24 5.03 12.94
N ASN A 497 -23.99 5.27 12.48
CA ASN A 497 -23.21 6.48 12.75
C ASN A 497 -22.91 7.30 11.49
N ARG A 498 -23.77 7.18 10.47
CA ARG A 498 -23.58 7.83 9.17
C ARG A 498 -23.46 9.35 9.27
N ASP A 499 -24.19 9.98 10.19
CA ASP A 499 -24.09 11.41 10.46
C ASP A 499 -22.71 11.81 10.99
N VAL A 500 -22.20 11.13 12.00
CA VAL A 500 -20.87 11.38 12.61
C VAL A 500 -19.76 11.24 11.57
N HIS A 501 -19.81 10.20 10.73
CA HIS A 501 -18.79 9.99 9.70
C HIS A 501 -18.79 11.11 8.64
N TYR A 502 -19.97 11.57 8.22
CA TYR A 502 -20.07 12.64 7.22
C TYR A 502 -19.64 13.99 7.79
N GLU A 503 -19.95 14.26 9.06
CA GLU A 503 -19.47 15.45 9.76
C GLU A 503 -17.94 15.47 9.87
N ALA A 504 -17.33 14.35 10.29
CA ALA A 504 -15.87 14.22 10.38
C ALA A 504 -15.16 14.45 9.02
N LEU A 505 -15.79 14.06 7.91
CA LEU A 505 -15.28 14.30 6.55
C LEU A 505 -15.64 15.68 6.00
N SER A 506 -16.44 16.46 6.73
CA SER A 506 -17.03 17.73 6.28
C SER A 506 -17.75 17.58 4.93
N LYS A 507 -18.56 16.53 4.78
CA LYS A 507 -19.35 16.23 3.57
C LYS A 507 -20.84 16.23 3.84
N PRO A 508 -21.68 16.67 2.88
CA PRO A 508 -23.13 16.61 3.03
C PRO A 508 -23.63 15.16 2.88
N ARG A 509 -24.68 14.81 3.64
CA ARG A 509 -25.32 13.49 3.57
C ARG A 509 -26.12 13.25 2.29
N ASP A 510 -26.65 14.33 1.72
CA ASP A 510 -27.40 14.30 0.47
C ASP A 510 -26.43 14.23 -0.72
N PRO A 511 -26.47 13.13 -1.52
CA PRO A 511 -25.63 13.02 -2.70
C PRO A 511 -25.91 14.12 -3.73
N ALA A 512 -27.15 14.61 -3.84
CA ALA A 512 -27.47 15.67 -4.79
C ALA A 512 -26.77 16.99 -4.41
N ALA A 513 -26.78 17.35 -3.12
CA ALA A 513 -26.03 18.49 -2.60
C ALA A 513 -24.51 18.36 -2.84
N PHE A 514 -23.92 17.17 -2.63
CA PHE A 514 -22.51 16.91 -2.92
C PHE A 514 -22.18 17.10 -4.41
N ILE A 515 -22.99 16.51 -5.29
CA ILE A 515 -22.81 16.57 -6.75
C ILE A 515 -22.95 18.01 -7.24
N ALA A 516 -23.96 18.74 -6.78
CA ALA A 516 -24.17 20.14 -7.15
C ALA A 516 -22.99 21.03 -6.72
N ASP A 517 -22.46 20.84 -5.51
CA ASP A 517 -21.27 21.55 -5.05
C ASP A 517 -20.03 21.21 -5.90
N LEU A 518 -19.83 19.93 -6.21
CA LEU A 518 -18.72 19.47 -7.03
C LEU A 518 -18.79 20.06 -8.45
N GLN A 519 -19.96 20.03 -9.08
CA GLN A 519 -20.21 20.63 -10.40
C GLN A 519 -19.90 22.13 -10.37
N ARG A 520 -20.40 22.85 -9.36
CA ARG A 520 -20.14 24.28 -9.18
C ARG A 520 -18.64 24.58 -9.02
N ARG A 521 -17.92 23.84 -8.17
CA ARG A 521 -16.47 23.99 -8.00
C ARG A 521 -15.70 23.68 -9.28
N HIS A 522 -16.14 22.67 -10.02
CA HIS A 522 -15.54 22.28 -11.29
C HIS A 522 -15.74 23.37 -12.35
N LEU A 523 -16.97 23.87 -12.54
CA LEU A 523 -17.28 24.98 -13.44
C LEU A 523 -16.48 26.22 -13.08
N ALA A 524 -16.46 26.62 -11.80
CA ALA A 524 -15.66 27.76 -11.35
C ALA A 524 -14.14 27.57 -11.56
N ALA A 525 -13.63 26.34 -11.54
CA ALA A 525 -12.24 26.05 -11.87
C ALA A 525 -11.98 26.13 -13.39
N LEU A 526 -12.91 25.63 -14.21
CA LEU A 526 -12.85 25.74 -15.67
C LEU A 526 -12.96 27.20 -16.13
N ASP A 527 -13.83 28.00 -15.52
CA ASP A 527 -13.96 29.43 -15.81
C ASP A 527 -12.68 30.20 -15.46
N ARG A 528 -12.08 29.88 -14.31
CA ARG A 528 -10.77 30.42 -13.93
C ARG A 528 -9.68 30.04 -14.93
N LEU A 529 -9.64 28.79 -15.36
CA LEU A 529 -8.70 28.32 -16.38
C LEU A 529 -8.93 29.04 -17.72
N ASN A 530 -10.19 29.15 -18.15
CA ASN A 530 -10.55 29.82 -19.40
C ASN A 530 -10.16 31.31 -19.38
N THR A 531 -10.47 32.00 -18.27
CA THR A 531 -10.07 33.40 -18.06
C THR A 531 -8.55 33.54 -18.09
N ALA A 532 -7.84 32.68 -17.34
CA ALA A 532 -6.38 32.70 -17.30
C ALA A 532 -5.73 32.37 -18.65
N MET A 533 -6.37 31.52 -19.47
CA MET A 533 -5.92 31.24 -20.85
C MET A 533 -6.10 32.48 -21.74
N GLY A 534 -7.24 33.18 -21.61
CA GLY A 534 -7.48 34.43 -22.33
C GLY A 534 -6.55 35.57 -21.92
N SER A 535 -6.12 35.61 -20.66
CA SER A 535 -5.18 36.63 -20.14
C SER A 535 -3.70 36.20 -20.17
N ASP A 536 -3.38 35.03 -20.73
CA ASP A 536 -2.03 34.45 -20.78
C ASP A 536 -1.32 34.32 -19.41
N THR A 537 -2.09 34.10 -18.34
CA THR A 537 -1.58 33.98 -16.96
C THR A 537 -1.55 32.54 -16.44
N THR A 538 -1.75 31.54 -17.29
CA THR A 538 -1.78 30.13 -16.90
C THR A 538 -0.42 29.53 -16.53
N GLY A 539 0.68 30.28 -16.71
CA GLY A 539 2.03 29.73 -16.55
C GLY A 539 2.42 28.79 -17.70
N GLY A 540 1.82 28.96 -18.88
CA GLY A 540 2.16 28.24 -20.10
C GLY A 540 1.31 27.00 -20.40
N VAL A 541 0.17 26.82 -19.72
CA VAL A 541 -0.82 25.80 -20.07
C VAL A 541 -1.39 26.09 -21.45
N LYS A 542 -1.41 25.10 -22.34
CA LYS A 542 -1.85 25.24 -23.73
C LYS A 542 -2.86 24.17 -24.11
N LEU A 543 -3.83 24.54 -24.94
CA LEU A 543 -4.65 23.58 -25.66
C LEU A 543 -3.90 23.15 -26.92
N THR A 544 -3.52 21.88 -26.96
CA THR A 544 -2.83 21.24 -28.08
C THR A 544 -3.70 20.13 -28.66
N ARG A 545 -3.17 19.37 -29.61
CA ARG A 545 -3.81 18.14 -30.10
C ARG A 545 -2.92 16.94 -29.84
N ARG A 546 -3.50 15.85 -29.33
CA ARG A 546 -2.83 14.57 -29.18
C ARG A 546 -3.66 13.51 -29.90
N LYS A 547 -3.07 12.86 -30.91
CA LYS A 547 -3.77 11.91 -31.80
C LYS A 547 -5.04 12.48 -32.47
N GLY A 548 -5.03 13.78 -32.80
CA GLY A 548 -6.17 14.46 -33.45
C GLY A 548 -7.24 14.99 -32.50
N GLU A 549 -7.21 14.60 -31.21
CA GLU A 549 -8.15 15.08 -30.21
C GLU A 549 -7.59 16.29 -29.43
N PRO A 550 -8.45 17.22 -28.94
CA PRO A 550 -8.05 18.30 -28.05
C PRO A 550 -7.35 17.77 -26.80
N TRP A 551 -6.23 18.38 -26.43
CA TRP A 551 -5.42 17.95 -25.30
C TRP A 551 -4.96 19.17 -24.49
N ILE A 552 -4.96 19.07 -23.16
CA ILE A 552 -4.43 20.13 -22.29
C ILE A 552 -2.97 19.80 -21.98
N SER A 553 -2.05 20.62 -22.48
CA SER A 553 -0.62 20.54 -22.16
C SER A 553 -0.33 21.44 -20.97
N VAL A 554 0.02 20.84 -19.83
CA VAL A 554 0.51 21.57 -18.65
C VAL A 554 2.04 21.51 -18.66
N PRO A 555 2.75 22.64 -18.79
CA PRO A 555 4.20 22.64 -18.76
C PRO A 555 4.70 22.25 -17.36
N PRO A 556 5.91 21.66 -17.25
CA PRO A 556 6.53 21.42 -15.96
C PRO A 556 6.73 22.75 -15.22
N LEU A 557 6.66 22.71 -13.90
CA LEU A 557 6.95 23.87 -13.07
C LEU A 557 8.37 24.36 -13.36
N ASN A 558 8.51 25.66 -13.63
CA ASN A 558 9.83 26.27 -13.77
C ASN A 558 10.61 26.12 -12.46
N ARG A 559 11.92 25.87 -12.57
CA ARG A 559 12.82 25.88 -11.42
C ARG A 559 12.64 27.21 -10.69
N ARG A 560 12.27 27.16 -9.42
CA ARG A 560 12.25 28.37 -8.58
C ARG A 560 13.67 28.97 -8.55
N PRO A 561 13.81 30.30 -8.64
CA PRO A 561 15.12 30.93 -8.48
C PRO A 561 15.73 30.48 -7.14
N GLU A 562 17.04 30.24 -7.15
CA GLU A 562 17.72 29.91 -5.89
C GLU A 562 17.54 31.09 -4.92
N PRO A 563 17.14 30.86 -3.66
CA PRO A 563 17.10 31.91 -2.66
C PRO A 563 18.45 32.62 -2.59
N THR A 564 18.44 33.94 -2.41
CA THR A 564 19.66 34.76 -2.40
C THR A 564 20.70 34.28 -1.38
N GLY A 565 20.27 33.76 -0.23
CA GLY A 565 21.17 33.22 0.79
C GLY A 565 21.66 31.78 0.55
N LEU A 566 21.13 31.05 -0.44
CA LEU A 566 21.45 29.62 -0.62
C LEU A 566 22.90 29.41 -1.07
N VAL A 567 23.43 30.30 -1.91
CA VAL A 567 24.82 30.22 -2.38
C VAL A 567 25.78 30.46 -1.21
N ALA A 568 25.59 31.55 -0.48
CA ALA A 568 26.38 31.86 0.72
C ALA A 568 26.27 30.76 1.78
N LEU A 569 25.09 30.15 1.94
CA LEU A 569 24.90 29.01 2.84
C LEU A 569 25.66 27.77 2.37
N LYS A 570 25.62 27.42 1.07
CA LYS A 570 26.40 26.31 0.51
C LYS A 570 27.90 26.55 0.71
N GLU A 571 28.38 27.76 0.44
CA GLU A 571 29.78 28.14 0.64
C GLU A 571 30.18 28.07 2.11
N GLU A 572 29.35 28.55 3.03
CA GLU A 572 29.61 28.48 4.46
C GLU A 572 29.56 27.03 4.98
N ILE A 573 28.65 26.21 4.48
CA ILE A 573 28.59 24.77 4.78
C ILE A 573 29.89 24.09 4.32
N SER A 574 30.30 24.31 3.07
CA SER A 574 31.54 23.76 2.53
C SER A 574 32.79 24.28 3.25
N ARG A 575 32.80 25.55 3.69
CA ARG A 575 33.90 26.14 4.46
C ARG A 575 34.01 25.53 5.86
N ARG A 576 32.88 25.33 6.55
CA ARG A 576 32.86 24.80 7.92
C ARG A 576 33.12 23.30 7.99
N TRP A 577 32.55 22.54 7.06
CA TRP A 577 32.52 21.08 7.15
C TRP A 577 33.22 20.36 6.01
N GLY A 578 33.64 21.06 4.94
CA GLY A 578 34.34 20.45 3.81
C GLY A 578 33.46 19.51 2.99
N VAL A 579 34.10 18.52 2.36
CA VAL A 579 33.42 17.39 1.71
C VAL A 579 33.40 16.23 2.72
N ILE A 580 32.22 15.88 3.21
CA ILE A 580 32.03 14.76 4.14
C ILE A 580 31.60 13.52 3.35
N ASP A 581 32.16 12.36 3.68
CA ASP A 581 31.68 11.09 3.13
C ASP A 581 30.24 10.83 3.61
N LEU A 582 29.35 10.45 2.70
CA LEU A 582 27.95 10.21 3.03
C LEU A 582 27.79 9.05 4.04
N LEU A 583 28.68 8.06 4.02
CA LEU A 583 28.68 6.97 4.98
C LEU A 583 29.09 7.45 6.37
N ASP A 584 30.00 8.43 6.47
CA ASP A 584 30.36 9.06 7.74
C ASP A 584 29.19 9.86 8.32
N VAL A 585 28.49 10.64 7.48
CA VAL A 585 27.25 11.33 7.90
C VAL A 585 26.21 10.33 8.38
N LEU A 586 26.01 9.22 7.66
CA LEU A 586 25.04 8.20 8.03
C LEU A 586 25.41 7.54 9.37
N LYS A 587 26.70 7.27 9.60
CA LYS A 587 27.23 6.74 10.85
C LYS A 587 27.05 7.73 12.00
N ASP A 588 27.30 9.02 11.79
CA ASP A 588 27.13 10.06 12.82
C ASP A 588 25.66 10.26 13.18
N VAL A 589 24.75 10.26 12.19
CA VAL A 589 23.31 10.30 12.43
C VAL A 589 22.87 9.09 13.24
N ASP A 590 23.35 7.89 12.92
CA ASP A 590 23.07 6.69 13.71
C ASP A 590 23.67 6.74 15.11
N HIS A 591 24.84 7.36 15.28
CA HIS A 591 25.43 7.56 16.61
C HIS A 591 24.55 8.46 17.48
N VAL A 592 24.00 9.55 16.92
CA VAL A 592 23.15 10.50 17.64
C VAL A 592 21.75 9.93 17.92
N THR A 593 21.15 9.29 16.91
CA THR A 593 19.74 8.88 16.97
C THR A 593 19.55 7.43 17.39
N GLY A 594 20.56 6.57 17.18
CA GLY A 594 20.47 5.13 17.38
C GLY A 594 19.50 4.43 16.42
N PHE A 595 19.16 5.04 15.28
CA PHE A 595 18.07 4.57 14.42
C PHE A 595 18.26 3.12 13.92
N THR A 596 19.49 2.62 13.81
CA THR A 596 19.75 1.22 13.44
C THR A 596 19.17 0.22 14.42
N LYS A 597 18.93 0.61 15.68
CA LYS A 597 18.31 -0.22 16.73
C LYS A 597 16.82 -0.48 16.48
N GLU A 598 16.17 0.37 15.67
CA GLU A 598 14.76 0.21 15.30
C GLU A 598 14.56 -0.83 14.20
N PHE A 599 15.63 -1.32 13.57
CA PHE A 599 15.55 -2.44 12.65
C PHE A 599 15.39 -3.75 13.42
N THR A 600 14.15 -4.19 13.54
CA THR A 600 13.82 -5.51 14.11
C THR A 600 14.15 -6.64 13.14
N SER A 601 14.94 -7.60 13.62
CA SER A 601 15.23 -8.83 12.90
C SER A 601 13.97 -9.68 12.78
N VAL A 602 13.81 -10.31 11.63
CA VAL A 602 12.75 -11.27 11.36
C VAL A 602 13.11 -12.69 11.83
N ALA A 603 14.37 -12.92 12.21
CA ALA A 603 14.80 -14.18 12.82
C ALA A 603 14.37 -14.26 14.30
N SER A 604 14.07 -15.48 14.78
CA SER A 604 13.78 -15.75 16.20
C SER A 604 14.98 -15.49 17.12
N ARG A 605 16.20 -15.45 16.58
CA ARG A 605 17.44 -15.20 17.34
C ARG A 605 18.45 -14.47 16.48
N THR A 606 19.06 -13.43 17.04
CA THR A 606 20.18 -12.71 16.42
C THR A 606 21.46 -13.11 17.15
N ILE A 607 22.37 -13.82 16.47
CA ILE A 607 23.64 -14.30 17.04
C ILE A 607 24.78 -13.27 16.79
N THR A 608 24.54 -12.27 15.95
CA THR A 608 25.52 -11.25 15.59
C THR A 608 25.65 -10.19 16.68
N HIS A 609 26.89 -9.85 17.03
CA HIS A 609 27.19 -8.76 17.98
C HIS A 609 26.56 -7.43 17.51
N PRO A 610 25.98 -6.61 18.40
CA PRO A 610 25.29 -5.37 18.03
C PRO A 610 26.11 -4.44 17.12
N ASP A 611 27.40 -4.24 17.43
CA ASP A 611 28.26 -3.33 16.64
C ASP A 611 28.51 -3.85 15.22
N VAL A 612 28.65 -5.16 15.06
CA VAL A 612 28.80 -5.80 13.73
C VAL A 612 27.49 -5.69 12.95
N LEU A 613 26.36 -5.82 13.64
CA LEU A 613 25.04 -5.67 13.05
C LEU A 613 24.81 -4.23 12.57
N GLN A 614 25.10 -3.25 13.42
CA GLN A 614 25.02 -1.82 13.13
C GLN A 614 25.84 -1.47 11.90
N ARG A 615 27.12 -1.87 11.86
CA ARG A 615 28.00 -1.65 10.71
C ARG A 615 27.41 -2.22 9.42
N ARG A 616 26.96 -3.49 9.44
CA ARG A 616 26.39 -4.14 8.26
C ARG A 616 25.07 -3.51 7.81
N LEU A 617 24.26 -3.00 8.75
CA LEU A 617 23.03 -2.25 8.44
C LEU A 617 23.37 -0.94 7.74
N LEU A 618 24.33 -0.17 8.25
CA LEU A 618 24.78 1.08 7.63
C LEU A 618 25.27 0.84 6.19
N LEU A 619 26.07 -0.21 5.97
CA LEU A 619 26.52 -0.60 4.62
C LEU A 619 25.35 -0.98 3.69
N CYS A 620 24.36 -1.73 4.20
CA CYS A 620 23.18 -2.08 3.43
C CYS A 620 22.34 -0.86 3.07
N LEU A 621 22.09 0.03 4.03
CA LEU A 621 21.30 1.25 3.84
C LEU A 621 21.99 2.20 2.88
N TYR A 622 23.31 2.36 3.01
CA TYR A 622 24.12 3.13 2.07
C TYR A 622 23.99 2.59 0.65
N GLY A 623 24.17 1.28 0.46
CA GLY A 623 24.08 0.66 -0.86
C GLY A 623 22.70 0.73 -1.51
N LEU A 624 21.63 0.69 -0.70
CA LEU A 624 20.24 0.81 -1.17
C LEU A 624 19.86 2.27 -1.45
N GLY A 625 20.16 3.18 -0.54
CA GLY A 625 19.79 4.60 -0.65
C GLY A 625 20.53 5.35 -1.76
N THR A 626 21.74 4.91 -2.11
CA THR A 626 22.55 5.50 -3.20
C THR A 626 22.36 4.82 -4.55
N ASN A 627 21.55 3.75 -4.64
CA ASN A 627 21.43 2.88 -5.81
C ASN A 627 22.76 2.27 -6.32
N VAL A 628 23.84 2.31 -5.51
CA VAL A 628 25.14 1.69 -5.84
C VAL A 628 25.07 0.15 -5.81
N GLY A 629 24.18 -0.39 -4.97
CA GLY A 629 23.91 -1.82 -4.85
C GLY A 629 24.84 -2.54 -3.88
N ILE A 630 24.32 -3.57 -3.20
CA ILE A 630 25.03 -4.31 -2.13
C ILE A 630 26.34 -4.93 -2.62
N LYS A 631 26.39 -5.41 -3.87
CA LYS A 631 27.59 -6.04 -4.42
C LYS A 631 28.79 -5.10 -4.40
N ARG A 632 28.64 -3.89 -4.95
CA ARG A 632 29.72 -2.90 -5.02
C ARG A 632 30.15 -2.42 -3.62
N VAL A 633 29.20 -2.30 -2.69
CA VAL A 633 29.51 -1.96 -1.29
C VAL A 633 30.31 -3.08 -0.62
N ALA A 634 29.94 -4.35 -0.85
CA ALA A 634 30.69 -5.50 -0.34
C ALA A 634 32.10 -5.58 -0.94
N ASP A 635 32.25 -5.37 -2.25
CA ASP A 635 33.55 -5.34 -2.92
C ASP A 635 34.46 -4.25 -2.32
N GLY A 636 33.90 -3.06 -2.04
CA GLY A 636 34.61 -1.97 -1.36
C GLY A 636 34.96 -2.29 0.10
N ALA A 637 34.05 -2.93 0.84
CA ALA A 637 34.29 -3.34 2.22
C ALA A 637 35.41 -4.39 2.31
N VAL A 638 35.42 -5.37 1.39
CA VAL A 638 36.48 -6.38 1.28
C VAL A 638 37.81 -5.73 0.89
N ALA A 639 37.81 -4.79 -0.05
CA ALA A 639 39.00 -4.03 -0.42
C ALA A 639 39.57 -3.20 0.75
N ALA A 640 38.71 -2.75 1.67
CA ALA A 640 39.08 -2.07 2.91
C ALA A 640 39.45 -3.02 4.07
N GLY A 641 39.53 -4.33 3.83
CA GLY A 641 39.91 -5.34 4.83
C GLY A 641 38.80 -5.78 5.78
N LEU A 642 37.53 -5.49 5.48
CA LEU A 642 36.38 -5.92 6.28
C LEU A 642 35.85 -7.28 5.81
N GLU A 643 35.49 -8.15 6.75
CA GLU A 643 34.91 -9.49 6.47
C GLU A 643 33.41 -9.45 6.07
N ASP A 644 32.93 -8.37 5.47
CA ASP A 644 31.52 -8.20 5.08
C ASP A 644 31.29 -8.54 3.61
N SER A 645 31.19 -9.84 3.31
CA SER A 645 30.92 -10.31 1.95
C SER A 645 29.51 -9.97 1.45
N GLU A 646 29.31 -10.04 0.13
CA GLU A 646 28.00 -9.81 -0.50
C GLU A 646 26.91 -10.72 0.11
N ALA A 647 27.24 -11.99 0.37
CA ALA A 647 26.31 -12.94 0.97
C ALA A 647 25.86 -12.51 2.38
N VAL A 648 26.79 -11.98 3.18
CA VAL A 648 26.54 -11.50 4.54
C VAL A 648 25.65 -10.24 4.52
N LEU A 649 25.97 -9.26 3.69
CA LEU A 649 25.16 -8.04 3.57
C LEU A 649 23.76 -8.34 3.00
N ARG A 650 23.65 -9.23 2.01
CA ARG A 650 22.34 -9.70 1.51
C ARG A 650 21.54 -10.45 2.57
N ARG A 651 22.20 -11.14 3.51
CA ARG A 651 21.53 -11.78 4.65
C ARG A 651 21.01 -10.73 5.63
N ILE A 652 21.81 -9.72 5.96
CA ILE A 652 21.38 -8.62 6.84
C ILE A 652 20.20 -7.86 6.23
N ARG A 653 20.29 -7.46 4.95
CA ARG A 653 19.15 -6.85 4.24
C ARG A 653 17.89 -7.72 4.35
N ARG A 654 17.99 -9.03 4.08
CA ARG A 654 16.85 -9.95 4.14
C ARG A 654 16.27 -10.08 5.55
N LEU A 655 17.10 -10.07 6.58
CA LEU A 655 16.62 -10.25 7.95
C LEU A 655 16.02 -8.98 8.55
N LEU A 656 16.51 -7.80 8.19
CA LEU A 656 16.25 -6.56 8.93
C LEU A 656 15.58 -5.47 8.10
N ILE A 657 15.83 -5.39 6.80
CA ILE A 657 15.33 -4.32 5.95
C ILE A 657 14.06 -4.81 5.23
N ARG A 658 12.92 -4.15 5.47
CA ARG A 658 11.69 -4.37 4.70
C ARG A 658 11.85 -3.71 3.32
N GLY A 659 11.66 -4.50 2.26
CA GLY A 659 11.64 -4.01 0.89
C GLY A 659 10.24 -3.57 0.51
#